data_AF-A0A5J4WF79-F1
#
_entry.id   AF-A0A5J4WF79-F1
#
_cell.length_a   1.000
_cell.length_b   1.000
_cell.length_c   1.000
_cell.angle_alpha   90.00
_cell.angle_beta   90.00
_cell.angle_gamma   90.00
#
_symmetry.space_group_name_H-M   'P 1'
#
loop_
_entity.id
_entity.type
_entity.pdbx_description
1 polymer ?
#
loop_
_entity_poly.entity_id
_entity_poly.type
_entity_poly.pdbx_seq_one_letter_code
_entity_poly.pdbx_strand_id
1 'polypeptide(L)'
;MTLDLLLISDGKEQLVMYVSNVEKLTGVLICPYCHDYVTILSDTNKRANEYFNIHVEKCKSSTHEPSILLHDVPMPICPALLNHSTVEYLMAYDLMYQFKAQRGFITYDFETLSDQVMKNITDQTTLLSQLSKLSIASTEVFPNQDKSYELVKRCQSLFDELANDFQEQLENYGLLSNSSFVHLWLAQTFESAEQIYQCMKYDDENIPFDKCDKVLGWNSSRFDIALLWDALDCELWTMGVSIGDLNNTKSITVTNKKSHMKLQFIDAENLFGLMTLKACVKDYGDKFEHKDVFHYEIINSKNWKEVLMKTEPFEYEDFKLQLKGCYSITKDEYDQYLIDFKRFTNRLEYLKYYNINDTEIMVKSLVNLIDTFEKFNIDVLHYISIASCAYATKHYSTYFPSKFNLESDKQTYYSDFDINADYSNPNPNVKPFVLSAGYWKNKCYHYKQQDYKAGRETEKNVTTDDYEYYKRLFETSVCSICSAKFTYDNPPSLDKQDNELPHTKDYCLPACVSCNIAHANRDPNIASLHIKMRQYAIKHNLPMTMSDERKYKLLRQCITGGLAAVFHIENIAGKTHINELTYDEQQNKVISQDNENVTTHIFALDGNSLYPSSYSSVKNENIPYTDHRMYMAGRSRFYSEKPYVIKNCIDQRKEIFVAKVKGHFLKSEYSNLLALPQSLETLRQKTKKK
;
A
#
# COMPACT_ATOMS: atom_id res chain seq x y z
N MET A 1 -4.71 30.94 -0.10
CA MET A 1 -6.10 31.16 -0.52
C MET A 1 -6.46 29.95 -1.37
N THR A 2 -7.23 29.03 -0.82
CA THR A 2 -7.72 27.84 -1.51
C THR A 2 -8.94 28.28 -2.33
N LEU A 3 -8.94 28.07 -3.64
CA LEU A 3 -10.12 28.29 -4.48
C LEU A 3 -10.82 26.96 -4.71
N ASP A 4 -12.11 26.89 -4.39
CA ASP A 4 -12.94 25.75 -4.72
C ASP A 4 -13.36 25.87 -6.19
N LEU A 5 -12.94 24.90 -7.01
CA LEU A 5 -13.20 24.88 -8.45
C LEU A 5 -14.05 23.66 -8.78
N LEU A 6 -15.15 23.85 -9.51
CA LEU A 6 -15.96 22.78 -10.07
C LEU A 6 -15.59 22.62 -11.54
N LEU A 7 -15.14 21.41 -11.89
CA LEU A 7 -14.93 21.00 -13.27
C LEU A 7 -16.21 20.34 -13.78
N ILE A 8 -16.81 20.93 -14.81
CA ILE A 8 -17.93 20.35 -15.55
C ILE A 8 -17.43 20.01 -16.94
N SER A 9 -17.56 18.74 -17.32
CA SER A 9 -17.21 18.23 -18.65
C SER A 9 -18.48 17.72 -19.32
N ASP A 10 -18.75 18.17 -20.54
CA ASP A 10 -19.85 17.64 -21.36
C ASP A 10 -19.37 16.61 -22.39
N GLY A 11 -18.12 16.15 -22.25
CA GLY A 11 -17.46 15.23 -23.18
C GLY A 11 -16.80 15.91 -24.38
N LYS A 12 -16.93 17.23 -24.56
CA LYS A 12 -16.23 17.99 -25.62
C LYS A 12 -15.46 19.20 -25.09
N GLU A 13 -15.97 19.87 -24.05
CA GLU A 13 -15.28 20.98 -23.38
C GLU A 13 -15.24 20.78 -21.87
N GLN A 14 -14.15 21.23 -21.24
CA GLN A 14 -14.01 21.30 -19.78
C GLN A 14 -14.17 22.73 -19.33
N LEU A 15 -15.22 23.00 -18.57
CA LEU A 15 -15.49 24.29 -17.95
C LEU A 15 -15.06 24.24 -16.49
N VAL A 16 -14.12 25.11 -16.13
CA VAL A 16 -13.70 25.31 -14.75
C VAL A 16 -14.48 26.49 -14.20
N MET A 17 -15.44 26.22 -13.31
CA MET A 17 -16.22 27.24 -12.64
C MET A 17 -15.66 27.47 -11.25
N TYR A 18 -15.42 28.73 -10.90
CA TYR A 18 -15.14 29.11 -9.53
C TYR A 18 -16.40 28.95 -8.68
N VAL A 19 -16.34 28.09 -7.68
CA VAL A 19 -17.44 27.85 -6.75
C VAL A 19 -17.30 28.83 -5.61
N SER A 20 -18.04 29.93 -5.68
CA SER A 20 -18.04 30.94 -4.62
C SER A 20 -18.63 30.44 -3.29
N ASN A 21 -19.41 29.35 -3.33
CA ASN A 21 -20.02 28.74 -2.14
C ASN A 21 -20.39 27.27 -2.42
N VAL A 22 -19.53 26.34 -1.99
CA VAL A 22 -19.69 24.89 -2.21
C VAL A 22 -20.93 24.33 -1.52
N GLU A 23 -21.27 24.86 -0.35
CA GLU A 23 -22.37 24.36 0.48
C GLU A 23 -23.74 24.66 -0.14
N LYS A 24 -23.90 25.86 -0.75
CA LYS A 24 -25.12 26.20 -1.52
C LYS A 24 -25.26 25.37 -2.79
N LEU A 25 -24.15 25.02 -3.43
CA LEU A 25 -24.17 24.26 -4.67
C LEU A 25 -24.55 22.80 -4.44
N THR A 26 -23.99 22.20 -3.39
CA THR A 26 -24.20 20.79 -3.05
C THR A 26 -25.43 20.56 -2.17
N GLY A 27 -25.98 21.63 -1.57
CA GLY A 27 -27.07 21.52 -0.59
C GLY A 27 -26.61 20.84 0.70
N VAL A 28 -25.31 20.91 1.01
CA VAL A 28 -24.67 20.19 2.10
C VAL A 28 -23.76 21.14 2.87
N LEU A 29 -23.93 21.19 4.18
CA LEU A 29 -23.07 21.88 5.13
C LEU A 29 -21.89 20.98 5.50
N ILE A 30 -20.67 21.51 5.43
CA ILE A 30 -19.43 20.77 5.74
C ILE A 30 -18.64 21.56 6.79
N CYS A 31 -18.28 20.92 7.91
CA CYS A 31 -17.58 21.64 8.97
C CYS A 31 -16.23 22.17 8.47
N PRO A 32 -15.95 23.49 8.58
CA PRO A 32 -14.76 24.10 7.98
C PRO A 32 -13.47 23.85 8.78
N TYR A 33 -13.54 23.14 9.90
CA TYR A 33 -12.40 22.89 10.79
C TYR A 33 -11.95 21.42 10.75
N CYS A 34 -12.89 20.47 10.81
CA CYS A 34 -12.57 19.04 10.76
C CYS A 34 -12.73 18.44 9.36
N HIS A 35 -13.50 19.06 8.48
CA HIS A 35 -13.88 18.54 7.16
C HIS A 35 -14.58 17.16 7.13
N ASP A 36 -14.84 16.56 8.30
CA ASP A 36 -15.39 15.20 8.45
C ASP A 36 -16.86 15.16 8.86
N TYR A 37 -17.41 16.26 9.36
CA TYR A 37 -18.82 16.34 9.78
C TYR A 37 -19.65 17.07 8.74
N VAL A 38 -20.64 16.36 8.20
CA VAL A 38 -21.42 16.76 7.03
C VAL A 38 -22.91 16.65 7.37
N THR A 39 -23.71 17.61 6.94
CA THR A 39 -25.17 17.58 7.13
C THR A 39 -25.86 18.21 5.93
N ILE A 40 -27.01 17.68 5.52
CA ILE A 40 -27.79 18.27 4.43
C ILE A 40 -28.30 19.65 4.88
N LEU A 41 -28.04 20.67 4.09
CA LEU A 41 -28.59 22.01 4.25
C LEU A 41 -30.12 21.90 4.09
N SER A 42 -30.85 21.92 5.20
CA SER A 42 -32.30 21.76 5.20
C SER A 42 -33.00 23.06 5.58
N ASP A 43 -33.89 23.55 4.71
CA ASP A 43 -34.75 24.71 4.99
C ASP A 43 -35.90 24.36 5.94
N THR A 44 -36.23 23.05 6.06
CA THR A 44 -37.35 22.53 6.85
C THR A 44 -36.92 21.95 8.20
N ASN A 45 -35.73 21.34 8.27
CA ASN A 45 -35.21 20.70 9.49
C ASN A 45 -34.16 21.57 10.18
N LYS A 46 -34.63 22.64 10.84
CA LYS A 46 -33.78 23.59 11.58
C LYS A 46 -32.88 22.93 12.65
N ARG A 47 -33.30 21.79 13.22
CA ARG A 47 -32.51 21.04 14.21
C ARG A 47 -31.23 20.47 13.62
N ALA A 48 -31.24 20.00 12.37
CA ALA A 48 -30.04 19.46 11.73
C ALA A 48 -28.97 20.56 11.55
N ASN A 49 -29.39 21.76 11.12
CA ASN A 49 -28.51 22.93 11.01
C ASN A 49 -28.01 23.40 12.39
N GLU A 50 -28.85 23.35 13.43
CA GLU A 50 -28.44 23.66 14.80
C GLU A 50 -27.39 22.67 15.32
N TYR A 51 -27.55 21.35 15.09
CA TYR A 51 -26.54 20.36 15.46
C TYR A 51 -25.24 20.55 14.71
N PHE A 52 -25.32 20.89 13.42
CA PHE A 52 -24.16 21.25 12.62
C PHE A 52 -23.44 22.48 13.20
N ASN A 53 -24.15 23.55 13.54
CA ASN A 53 -23.55 24.75 14.13
C ASN A 53 -22.95 24.49 15.52
N ILE A 54 -23.60 23.66 16.35
CA ILE A 54 -23.05 23.21 17.64
C ILE A 54 -21.75 22.43 17.43
N HIS A 55 -21.71 21.56 16.40
CA HIS A 55 -20.50 20.85 16.03
C HIS A 55 -19.39 21.81 15.59
N VAL A 56 -19.69 22.78 14.71
CA VAL A 56 -18.72 23.77 14.20
C VAL A 56 -18.11 24.59 15.33
N GLU A 57 -18.90 25.07 16.29
CA GLU A 57 -18.39 25.84 17.44
C GLU A 57 -17.53 24.99 18.38
N LYS A 58 -17.87 23.70 18.55
CA LYS A 58 -17.01 22.75 19.27
C LYS A 58 -15.69 22.51 18.53
N CYS A 59 -15.72 22.31 17.22
CA CYS A 59 -14.53 22.09 16.41
C CYS A 59 -13.62 23.33 16.37
N LYS A 60 -14.19 24.53 16.28
CA LYS A 60 -13.47 25.81 16.29
C LYS A 60 -12.65 26.03 17.57
N SER A 61 -13.14 25.52 18.70
CA SER A 61 -12.49 25.66 20.02
C SER A 61 -11.51 24.53 20.34
N SER A 62 -11.53 23.43 19.57
CA SER A 62 -10.53 22.37 19.65
C SER A 62 -9.35 22.66 18.73
N THR A 63 -8.12 22.67 19.26
CA THR A 63 -6.94 22.39 18.43
C THR A 63 -7.14 20.99 17.86
N HIS A 64 -7.47 20.88 16.58
CA HIS A 64 -7.53 19.59 15.88
C HIS A 64 -6.12 19.00 15.81
N GLU A 65 -5.63 18.44 16.92
CA GLU A 65 -4.73 17.30 16.84
C GLU A 65 -5.57 16.20 16.18
N PRO A 66 -5.13 15.64 15.03
CA PRO A 66 -5.76 14.44 14.49
C PRO A 66 -5.88 13.43 15.62
N SER A 67 -7.09 12.92 15.88
CA SER A 67 -7.28 11.94 16.93
C SER A 67 -6.47 10.70 16.56
N ILE A 68 -5.39 10.45 17.32
CA ILE A 68 -4.55 9.28 17.14
C ILE A 68 -5.35 8.09 17.65
N LEU A 69 -5.84 7.27 16.73
CA LEU A 69 -6.58 6.07 17.08
C LEU A 69 -5.65 4.85 17.03
N LEU A 70 -5.11 4.49 18.20
CA LEU A 70 -4.29 3.29 18.35
C LEU A 70 -5.14 2.04 18.63
N HIS A 71 -4.58 0.86 18.37
CA HIS A 71 -5.16 -0.37 18.91
C HIS A 71 -5.08 -0.35 20.44
N ASP A 72 -6.06 -0.97 21.11
CA ASP A 72 -6.06 -1.09 22.57
C ASP A 72 -4.86 -1.88 23.12
N VAL A 73 -4.29 -2.76 22.27
CA VAL A 73 -3.17 -3.64 22.61
C VAL A 73 -2.19 -3.74 21.42
N PRO A 74 -0.90 -4.04 21.68
CA PRO A 74 0.04 -4.33 20.61
C PRO A 74 -0.37 -5.59 19.84
N MET A 75 -0.34 -5.50 18.51
CA MET A 75 -0.64 -6.58 17.56
C MET A 75 0.63 -7.00 16.80
N PRO A 76 0.81 -8.30 16.48
CA PRO A 76 1.95 -8.78 15.72
C PRO A 76 1.99 -8.16 14.32
N ILE A 77 3.19 -7.89 13.81
CA ILE A 77 3.39 -7.39 12.45
C ILE A 77 4.00 -8.51 11.61
N CYS A 78 3.19 -9.06 10.69
CA CYS A 78 3.62 -10.01 9.66
C CYS A 78 2.69 -9.90 8.44
N PRO A 79 2.87 -8.87 7.59
CA PRO A 79 1.95 -8.59 6.47
C PRO A 79 1.82 -9.76 5.50
N ALA A 80 2.91 -10.51 5.27
CA ALA A 80 2.90 -11.70 4.42
C ALA A 80 1.81 -12.72 4.80
N LEU A 81 1.54 -12.87 6.11
CA LEU A 81 0.49 -13.76 6.62
C LEU A 81 -0.82 -13.02 6.87
N LEU A 82 -0.77 -11.88 7.56
CA LEU A 82 -1.96 -11.23 8.13
C LEU A 82 -2.67 -10.28 7.16
N ASN A 83 -2.02 -9.87 6.06
CA ASN A 83 -2.62 -8.96 5.08
C ASN A 83 -3.29 -9.68 3.91
N HIS A 84 -3.10 -11.00 3.78
CA HIS A 84 -3.59 -11.79 2.67
C HIS A 84 -4.54 -12.86 3.20
N SER A 85 -5.84 -12.72 2.92
CA SER A 85 -6.91 -13.61 3.43
C SER A 85 -6.65 -15.09 3.16
N THR A 86 -6.23 -15.43 1.94
CA THR A 86 -5.82 -16.80 1.57
C THR A 86 -4.68 -17.31 2.45
N VAL A 87 -3.58 -16.56 2.58
CA VAL A 87 -2.40 -16.99 3.33
C VAL A 87 -2.72 -17.10 4.82
N GLU A 88 -3.51 -16.16 5.36
CA GLU A 88 -4.01 -16.18 6.72
C GLU A 88 -4.82 -17.47 6.97
N TYR A 89 -5.77 -17.78 6.08
CA TYR A 89 -6.58 -18.98 6.16
C TYR A 89 -5.73 -20.25 6.09
N LEU A 90 -4.84 -20.36 5.09
CA LEU A 90 -3.97 -21.52 4.93
C LEU A 90 -3.06 -21.73 6.15
N MET A 91 -2.55 -20.66 6.76
CA MET A 91 -1.76 -20.75 7.99
C MET A 91 -2.62 -21.17 9.19
N ALA A 92 -3.82 -20.62 9.33
CA ALA A 92 -4.72 -20.92 10.44
C ALA A 92 -5.19 -22.39 10.44
N TYR A 93 -5.35 -23.00 9.26
CA TYR A 93 -5.81 -24.38 9.09
C TYR A 93 -4.67 -25.39 8.87
N ASP A 94 -3.40 -24.98 8.99
CA ASP A 94 -2.22 -25.82 8.74
C ASP A 94 -2.19 -26.41 7.30
N LEU A 95 -2.66 -25.62 6.32
CA LEU A 95 -2.76 -25.95 4.90
C LEU A 95 -1.72 -25.19 4.04
N MET A 96 -0.67 -24.64 4.65
CA MET A 96 0.34 -23.85 3.93
C MET A 96 1.05 -24.61 2.79
N TYR A 97 1.00 -25.94 2.79
CA TYR A 97 1.49 -26.76 1.67
C TYR A 97 0.68 -26.58 0.37
N GLN A 98 -0.54 -26.04 0.45
CA GLN A 98 -1.38 -25.73 -0.71
C GLN A 98 -1.12 -24.33 -1.29
N PHE A 99 -0.35 -23.48 -0.60
CA PHE A 99 -0.12 -22.11 -1.03
C PHE A 99 0.42 -22.05 -2.46
N LYS A 100 -0.23 -21.24 -3.29
CA LYS A 100 0.21 -20.85 -4.63
C LYS A 100 0.06 -19.33 -4.77
N ALA A 101 1.11 -18.67 -5.27
CA ALA A 101 1.04 -17.24 -5.60
C ALA A 101 0.18 -17.01 -6.84
N GLN A 102 -0.52 -15.88 -6.92
CA GLN A 102 -1.21 -15.45 -8.12
C GLN A 102 -0.20 -15.30 -9.26
N ARG A 103 -0.41 -16.09 -10.32
CA ARG A 103 0.43 -16.09 -11.54
C ARG A 103 -0.30 -15.57 -12.76
N GLY A 104 -1.63 -15.54 -12.71
CA GLY A 104 -2.43 -14.98 -13.78
C GLY A 104 -2.59 -13.48 -13.61
N PHE A 105 -2.26 -12.75 -14.67
CA PHE A 105 -2.35 -11.31 -14.75
C PHE A 105 -2.45 -10.88 -16.21
N ILE A 106 -2.75 -9.61 -16.44
CA ILE A 106 -2.86 -9.01 -17.76
C ILE A 106 -1.92 -7.82 -17.81
N THR A 107 -1.14 -7.70 -18.87
CA THR A 107 -0.34 -6.49 -19.14
C THR A 107 -0.96 -5.73 -20.29
N TYR A 108 -0.93 -4.40 -20.27
CA TYR A 108 -1.52 -3.58 -21.34
C TYR A 108 -0.72 -2.31 -21.63
N ASP A 109 -0.92 -1.78 -22.83
CA ASP A 109 -0.27 -0.54 -23.28
C ASP A 109 -1.14 0.17 -24.35
N PHE A 110 -1.14 1.50 -24.32
CA PHE A 110 -1.83 2.33 -25.30
C PHE A 110 -0.85 3.04 -26.24
N GLU A 111 -1.24 3.13 -27.50
CA GLU A 111 -0.67 4.14 -28.40
C GLU A 111 -1.70 5.23 -28.70
N THR A 112 -1.18 6.44 -28.96
CA THR A 112 -2.00 7.64 -29.13
C THR A 112 -1.69 8.40 -30.42
N LEU A 113 -2.72 9.07 -30.93
CA LEU A 113 -2.60 10.13 -31.92
C LEU A 113 -2.24 11.43 -31.22
N SER A 114 -1.41 12.26 -31.85
CA SER A 114 -1.02 13.57 -31.33
C SER A 114 -1.50 14.70 -32.24
N ASP A 115 -2.55 15.40 -31.84
CA ASP A 115 -3.01 16.61 -32.50
C ASP A 115 -2.29 17.82 -31.92
N GLN A 116 -1.47 18.50 -32.71
CA GLN A 116 -0.83 19.74 -32.28
C GLN A 116 -1.84 20.87 -32.22
N VAL A 117 -1.98 21.48 -31.05
CA VAL A 117 -2.95 22.56 -30.80
C VAL A 117 -2.24 23.90 -30.58
N MET A 118 -1.07 23.89 -29.91
CA MET A 118 -0.28 25.10 -29.59
C MET A 118 -1.14 26.27 -29.07
N LYS A 119 -2.06 25.97 -28.15
CA LYS A 119 -3.05 26.91 -27.64
C LYS A 119 -2.66 27.40 -26.26
N ASN A 120 -2.50 28.71 -26.10
CA ASN A 120 -2.38 29.31 -24.77
C ASN A 120 -3.72 29.17 -24.05
N ILE A 121 -3.74 28.39 -22.97
CA ILE A 121 -4.90 28.21 -22.10
C ILE A 121 -4.94 29.34 -21.07
N THR A 122 -3.77 29.73 -20.57
CA THR A 122 -3.57 30.89 -19.68
C THR A 122 -2.25 31.58 -20.02
N ASP A 123 -1.97 32.73 -19.40
CA ASP A 123 -0.69 33.43 -19.51
C ASP A 123 0.52 32.59 -19.04
N GLN A 124 0.28 31.51 -18.30
CA GLN A 124 1.30 30.60 -17.75
C GLN A 124 1.18 29.16 -18.26
N THR A 125 0.24 28.86 -19.15
CA THR A 125 -0.04 27.48 -19.58
C THR A 125 -0.35 27.42 -21.06
N THR A 126 0.45 26.67 -21.79
CA THR A 126 0.25 26.40 -23.22
C THR A 126 -0.04 24.91 -23.40
N LEU A 127 -1.20 24.60 -23.98
CA LEU A 127 -1.54 23.28 -24.47
C LEU A 127 -0.79 23.03 -25.78
N LEU A 128 0.22 22.18 -25.72
CA LEU A 128 1.06 21.87 -26.89
C LEU A 128 0.35 20.91 -27.84
N SER A 129 -0.14 19.79 -27.31
CA SER A 129 -0.83 18.75 -28.05
C SER A 129 -2.02 18.19 -27.28
N GLN A 130 -2.99 17.67 -28.03
CA GLN A 130 -4.11 16.90 -27.52
C GLN A 130 -3.96 15.46 -28.01
N LEU A 131 -4.03 14.52 -27.07
CA LEU A 131 -3.86 13.11 -27.36
C LEU A 131 -5.21 12.42 -27.50
N SER A 132 -5.32 11.50 -28.44
CA SER A 132 -6.47 10.62 -28.59
C SER A 132 -6.03 9.18 -28.83
N LYS A 133 -6.90 8.22 -28.54
CA LYS A 133 -6.56 6.79 -28.55
C LYS A 133 -6.36 6.30 -29.99
N LEU A 134 -5.23 5.65 -30.26
CA LEU A 134 -4.94 5.00 -31.54
C LEU A 134 -5.15 3.49 -31.45
N SER A 135 -4.54 2.87 -30.45
CA SER A 135 -4.63 1.43 -30.19
C SER A 135 -4.41 1.11 -28.73
N ILE A 136 -4.89 -0.07 -28.33
CA ILE A 136 -4.58 -0.72 -27.07
C ILE A 136 -4.15 -2.15 -27.38
N ALA A 137 -3.05 -2.58 -26.77
CA ALA A 137 -2.70 -3.99 -26.73
C ALA A 137 -2.73 -4.53 -25.32
N SER A 138 -2.90 -5.84 -25.23
CA SER A 138 -2.75 -6.58 -24.00
C SER A 138 -2.12 -7.95 -24.24
N THR A 139 -1.43 -8.42 -23.22
CA THR A 139 -0.99 -9.82 -23.10
C THR A 139 -1.59 -10.39 -21.83
N GLU A 140 -2.47 -11.36 -21.99
CA GLU A 140 -3.11 -12.10 -20.89
C GLU A 140 -2.30 -13.36 -20.57
N VAL A 141 -1.94 -13.54 -19.30
CA VAL A 141 -1.11 -14.65 -18.82
C VAL A 141 -1.99 -15.68 -18.15
N PHE A 142 -2.14 -16.85 -18.78
CA PHE A 142 -2.92 -17.98 -18.28
C PHE A 142 -1.99 -19.00 -17.61
N PRO A 143 -2.03 -19.13 -16.28
CA PRO A 143 -1.12 -20.01 -15.57
C PRO A 143 -1.57 -21.48 -15.62
N ASN A 144 -0.59 -22.37 -15.74
CA ASN A 144 -0.75 -23.83 -15.65
C ASN A 144 -0.35 -24.34 -14.26
N GLN A 145 -0.73 -25.57 -13.93
CA GLN A 145 -0.42 -26.21 -12.63
C GLN A 145 1.09 -26.39 -12.38
N ASP A 146 1.90 -26.53 -13.44
CA ASP A 146 3.34 -26.74 -13.39
C ASP A 146 4.16 -25.44 -13.37
N LYS A 147 3.50 -24.30 -13.15
CA LYS A 147 4.06 -22.92 -13.21
C LYS A 147 4.42 -22.44 -14.61
N SER A 148 4.22 -23.24 -15.66
CA SER A 148 4.22 -22.71 -17.03
C SER A 148 3.00 -21.81 -17.25
N TYR A 149 2.97 -21.10 -18.37
CA TYR A 149 1.87 -20.23 -18.72
C TYR A 149 1.66 -20.17 -20.22
N GLU A 150 0.42 -19.92 -20.61
CA GLU A 150 0.02 -19.61 -21.98
C GLU A 150 -0.24 -18.10 -22.10
N LEU A 151 0.09 -17.53 -23.26
CA LEU A 151 -0.12 -16.12 -23.55
C LEU A 151 -1.20 -15.97 -24.60
N VAL A 152 -2.22 -15.18 -24.28
CA VAL A 152 -3.15 -14.64 -25.28
C VAL A 152 -2.78 -13.18 -25.49
N LYS A 153 -2.70 -12.76 -26.75
CA LYS A 153 -2.27 -11.42 -27.13
C LYS A 153 -3.39 -10.77 -27.92
N ARG A 154 -3.77 -9.55 -27.55
CA ARG A 154 -4.82 -8.79 -28.22
C ARG A 154 -4.29 -7.42 -28.59
N CYS A 155 -4.73 -6.92 -29.74
CA CYS A 155 -4.50 -5.54 -30.14
C CYS A 155 -5.76 -5.03 -30.83
N GLN A 156 -6.36 -4.00 -30.25
CA GLN A 156 -7.51 -3.28 -30.78
C GLN A 156 -7.07 -1.86 -31.16
N SER A 157 -7.64 -1.31 -32.21
CA SER A 157 -7.25 -0.03 -32.79
C SER A 157 -8.42 0.67 -33.45
N LEU A 158 -8.22 1.93 -33.83
CA LEU A 158 -9.20 2.67 -34.64
C LEU A 158 -9.52 2.00 -35.99
N PHE A 159 -8.67 1.10 -36.50
CA PHE A 159 -9.00 0.32 -37.70
C PHE A 159 -10.05 -0.74 -37.42
N ASP A 160 -10.08 -1.30 -36.21
CA ASP A 160 -11.00 -2.37 -35.85
C ASP A 160 -12.43 -1.80 -35.67
N GLU A 161 -12.58 -0.53 -35.29
CA GLU A 161 -13.88 0.18 -35.32
C GLU A 161 -14.46 0.35 -36.74
N LEU A 162 -13.62 0.23 -37.77
CA LEU A 162 -14.03 0.30 -39.18
C LEU A 162 -14.36 -1.08 -39.78
N ALA A 163 -14.14 -2.15 -39.02
CA ALA A 163 -14.39 -3.51 -39.48
C ALA A 163 -15.90 -3.78 -39.59
N ASN A 164 -16.30 -4.57 -40.59
CA ASN A 164 -17.73 -4.84 -40.86
C ASN A 164 -18.41 -5.60 -39.71
N ASP A 165 -17.64 -6.36 -38.92
CA ASP A 165 -18.10 -7.18 -37.81
C ASP A 165 -18.01 -6.47 -36.45
N PHE A 166 -17.49 -5.24 -36.38
CA PHE A 166 -17.30 -4.53 -35.11
C PHE A 166 -18.62 -4.38 -34.32
N GLN A 167 -19.71 -4.06 -35.01
CA GLN A 167 -21.03 -3.91 -34.39
C GLN A 167 -21.55 -5.25 -33.82
N GLU A 168 -21.30 -6.36 -34.52
CA GLU A 168 -21.64 -7.71 -34.03
C GLU A 168 -20.80 -8.06 -32.79
N GLN A 169 -19.52 -7.68 -32.77
CA GLN A 169 -18.66 -7.88 -31.60
C GLN A 169 -19.18 -7.09 -30.38
N LEU A 170 -19.59 -5.83 -30.55
CA LEU A 170 -20.19 -5.04 -29.46
C LEU A 170 -21.48 -5.70 -28.92
N GLU A 171 -22.36 -6.15 -29.81
CA GLU A 171 -23.61 -6.81 -29.44
C GLU A 171 -23.38 -8.12 -28.66
N ASN A 172 -22.37 -8.90 -29.05
CA ASN A 172 -21.99 -10.15 -28.37
C ASN A 172 -21.60 -9.92 -26.89
N TYR A 173 -21.03 -8.75 -26.57
CA TYR A 173 -20.68 -8.36 -25.21
C TYR A 173 -21.74 -7.48 -24.53
N GLY A 174 -22.87 -7.19 -25.19
CA GLY A 174 -23.94 -6.35 -24.65
C GLY A 174 -23.56 -4.87 -24.53
N LEU A 175 -22.62 -4.40 -25.34
CA LEU A 175 -22.17 -3.01 -25.39
C LEU A 175 -23.10 -2.17 -26.28
N LEU A 176 -23.17 -0.86 -26.01
CA LEU A 176 -23.92 0.08 -26.85
C LEU A 176 -23.26 0.24 -28.21
N SER A 177 -24.03 0.54 -29.26
CA SER A 177 -23.52 0.70 -30.64
C SER A 177 -22.56 1.88 -30.84
N ASN A 178 -22.50 2.83 -29.91
CA ASN A 178 -21.56 3.95 -29.90
C ASN A 178 -20.31 3.67 -29.04
N SER A 179 -20.13 2.44 -28.54
CA SER A 179 -18.97 2.06 -27.73
C SER A 179 -17.70 2.01 -28.57
N SER A 180 -16.60 2.49 -28.01
CA SER A 180 -15.28 2.46 -28.66
C SER A 180 -14.61 1.09 -28.58
N PHE A 181 -13.54 0.87 -29.35
CA PHE A 181 -12.72 -0.34 -29.26
C PHE A 181 -12.18 -0.62 -27.85
N VAL A 182 -12.03 0.43 -27.01
CA VAL A 182 -11.61 0.28 -25.61
C VAL A 182 -12.68 -0.38 -24.76
N HIS A 183 -13.97 -0.11 -25.01
CA HIS A 183 -15.06 -0.79 -24.31
C HIS A 183 -15.07 -2.28 -24.65
N LEU A 184 -14.88 -2.61 -25.93
CA LEU A 184 -14.78 -3.98 -26.40
C LEU A 184 -13.58 -4.70 -25.77
N TRP A 185 -12.40 -4.06 -25.78
CA TRP A 185 -11.21 -4.58 -25.11
C TRP A 185 -11.46 -4.83 -23.62
N LEU A 186 -12.11 -3.90 -22.92
CA LEU A 186 -12.39 -4.04 -21.49
C LEU A 186 -13.35 -5.20 -21.20
N ALA A 187 -14.37 -5.40 -22.03
CA ALA A 187 -15.27 -6.55 -21.93
C ALA A 187 -14.53 -7.89 -22.14
N GLN A 188 -13.65 -7.95 -23.15
CA GLN A 188 -12.78 -9.11 -23.41
C GLN A 188 -11.77 -9.36 -22.27
N THR A 189 -11.29 -8.30 -21.64
CA THR A 189 -10.38 -8.36 -20.48
C THR A 189 -11.08 -8.97 -19.27
N PHE A 190 -12.35 -8.61 -19.01
CA PHE A 190 -13.15 -9.25 -17.96
C PHE A 190 -13.37 -10.74 -18.21
N GLU A 191 -13.65 -11.14 -19.45
CA GLU A 191 -13.79 -12.56 -19.82
C GLU A 191 -12.48 -13.33 -19.57
N SER A 192 -11.35 -12.75 -19.99
CA SER A 192 -10.03 -13.35 -19.77
C SER A 192 -9.71 -13.47 -18.28
N ALA A 193 -10.07 -12.46 -17.48
CA ALA A 193 -9.90 -12.50 -16.04
C ALA A 193 -10.73 -13.60 -15.36
N GLU A 194 -11.97 -13.81 -15.82
CA GLU A 194 -12.79 -14.93 -15.33
C GLU A 194 -12.14 -16.29 -15.58
N GLN A 195 -11.56 -16.48 -16.77
CA GLN A 195 -10.84 -17.69 -17.13
C GLN A 195 -9.57 -17.86 -16.29
N ILE A 196 -8.77 -16.80 -16.12
CA ILE A 196 -7.59 -16.78 -15.25
C ILE A 196 -7.96 -17.17 -13.81
N TYR A 197 -9.04 -16.60 -13.28
CA TYR A 197 -9.54 -16.96 -11.95
C TYR A 197 -9.92 -18.44 -11.85
N GLN A 198 -10.54 -19.03 -12.89
CA GLN A 198 -10.83 -20.47 -12.87
C GLN A 198 -9.56 -21.33 -12.86
N CYS A 199 -8.49 -20.91 -13.54
CA CYS A 199 -7.19 -21.60 -13.48
C CYS A 199 -6.54 -21.49 -12.09
N MET A 200 -6.78 -20.38 -11.38
CA MET A 200 -6.06 -20.06 -10.14
C MET A 200 -6.82 -20.38 -8.86
N LYS A 201 -8.15 -20.52 -8.87
CA LYS A 201 -8.92 -20.81 -7.65
C LYS A 201 -8.48 -22.12 -6.98
N TYR A 202 -8.76 -22.25 -5.70
CA TYR A 202 -8.53 -23.49 -4.95
C TYR A 202 -9.69 -24.46 -5.19
N ASP A 203 -9.42 -25.76 -5.11
CA ASP A 203 -10.45 -26.81 -5.22
C ASP A 203 -11.40 -26.77 -4.01
N ASP A 204 -10.87 -26.45 -2.83
CA ASP A 204 -11.67 -26.19 -1.63
C ASP A 204 -12.23 -24.77 -1.67
N GLU A 205 -13.54 -24.66 -1.84
CA GLU A 205 -14.28 -23.39 -1.90
C GLU A 205 -14.23 -22.60 -0.58
N ASN A 206 -13.84 -23.23 0.54
CA ASN A 206 -13.66 -22.54 1.82
C ASN A 206 -12.38 -21.72 1.88
N ILE A 207 -11.38 -22.03 1.03
CA ILE A 207 -10.14 -21.24 0.96
C ILE A 207 -10.48 -19.92 0.26
N PRO A 208 -10.36 -18.76 0.95
CA PRO A 208 -10.65 -17.48 0.33
C PRO A 208 -9.71 -17.24 -0.84
N PHE A 209 -10.27 -16.89 -2.00
CA PHE A 209 -9.49 -16.48 -3.17
C PHE A 209 -10.22 -15.33 -3.87
N ASP A 210 -9.55 -14.19 -3.95
CA ASP A 210 -10.19 -12.97 -4.42
C ASP A 210 -10.50 -13.04 -5.93
N LYS A 211 -11.74 -12.70 -6.31
CA LYS A 211 -12.13 -12.47 -7.71
C LYS A 211 -11.59 -11.12 -8.19
N CYS A 212 -10.27 -11.00 -8.27
CA CYS A 212 -9.60 -9.75 -8.61
C CYS A 212 -8.29 -10.01 -9.37
N ASP A 213 -8.31 -9.73 -10.67
CA ASP A 213 -7.11 -9.84 -11.52
C ASP A 213 -6.41 -8.50 -11.68
N LYS A 214 -5.08 -8.56 -11.82
CA LYS A 214 -4.23 -7.38 -11.98
C LYS A 214 -4.03 -7.08 -13.46
N VAL A 215 -4.25 -5.82 -13.81
CA VAL A 215 -4.06 -5.28 -15.16
C VAL A 215 -2.94 -4.25 -15.10
N LEU A 216 -1.76 -4.60 -15.60
CA LEU A 216 -0.52 -3.85 -15.38
C LEU A 216 -0.09 -3.10 -16.64
N GLY A 217 -0.02 -1.78 -16.56
CA GLY A 217 0.54 -0.94 -17.62
C GLY A 217 1.78 -0.20 -17.14
N TRP A 218 2.75 0.02 -18.02
CA TRP A 218 4.03 0.64 -17.64
C TRP A 218 3.95 2.17 -17.63
N ASN A 219 4.20 2.81 -16.47
CA ASN A 219 3.98 4.26 -16.29
C ASN A 219 2.52 4.67 -16.62
N SER A 220 1.59 3.75 -16.34
CA SER A 220 0.16 3.89 -16.67
C SER A 220 -0.57 4.84 -15.73
N SER A 221 -0.04 5.13 -14.54
CA SER A 221 -0.72 5.97 -13.54
C SER A 221 -0.96 7.41 -13.98
N ARG A 222 -0.11 7.88 -14.90
CA ARG A 222 -0.14 9.24 -15.45
C ARG A 222 -0.83 9.32 -16.80
N PHE A 223 -0.86 8.22 -17.54
CA PHE A 223 -1.17 8.24 -18.96
C PHE A 223 -2.29 7.26 -19.32
N ASP A 224 -2.02 5.95 -19.30
CA ASP A 224 -2.95 4.95 -19.82
C ASP A 224 -4.26 4.89 -19.04
N ILE A 225 -4.21 5.03 -17.71
CA ILE A 225 -5.43 5.02 -16.89
C ILE A 225 -6.32 6.22 -17.27
N ALA A 226 -5.73 7.34 -17.69
CA ALA A 226 -6.51 8.49 -18.14
C ALA A 226 -7.27 8.21 -19.44
N LEU A 227 -6.72 7.34 -20.31
CA LEU A 227 -7.34 6.95 -21.58
C LEU A 227 -8.49 5.94 -21.38
N LEU A 228 -8.61 5.33 -20.20
CA LEU A 228 -9.69 4.41 -19.87
C LEU A 228 -10.96 5.11 -19.38
N TRP A 229 -10.88 6.36 -18.92
CA TRP A 229 -11.97 7.02 -18.19
C TRP A 229 -13.34 6.98 -18.88
N ASP A 230 -13.38 7.17 -20.20
CA ASP A 230 -14.64 7.11 -20.94
C ASP A 230 -15.20 5.69 -21.03
N ALA A 231 -14.33 4.68 -21.15
CA ALA A 231 -14.74 3.28 -21.13
C ALA A 231 -15.12 2.78 -19.73
N LEU A 232 -14.62 3.41 -18.66
CA LEU A 232 -14.99 3.08 -17.29
C LEU A 232 -16.42 3.54 -16.94
N ASP A 233 -16.95 4.54 -17.63
CA ASP A 233 -18.34 4.97 -17.53
C ASP A 233 -19.27 4.09 -18.38
N CYS A 234 -19.53 2.88 -17.90
CA CYS A 234 -20.35 1.89 -18.60
C CYS A 234 -21.40 1.26 -17.67
N GLU A 235 -22.55 0.90 -18.21
CA GLU A 235 -23.59 0.20 -17.44
C GLU A 235 -23.18 -1.20 -17.01
N LEU A 236 -22.18 -1.83 -17.63
CA LEU A 236 -21.75 -3.20 -17.34
C LEU A 236 -20.85 -3.33 -16.11
N TRP A 237 -20.18 -2.24 -15.68
CA TRP A 237 -19.25 -2.26 -14.56
C TRP A 237 -19.43 -1.05 -13.63
N THR A 238 -18.87 -1.14 -12.42
CA THR A 238 -18.78 -0.01 -11.49
C THR A 238 -17.34 0.24 -11.12
N MET A 239 -16.95 1.50 -11.17
CA MET A 239 -15.66 1.96 -10.66
C MET A 239 -15.66 1.99 -9.13
N GLY A 240 -14.62 1.41 -8.53
CA GLY A 240 -14.32 1.52 -7.11
C GLY A 240 -13.51 2.78 -6.78
N VAL A 241 -13.07 2.90 -5.52
CA VAL A 241 -12.22 4.02 -5.09
C VAL A 241 -10.85 3.91 -5.76
N SER A 242 -10.41 4.99 -6.41
CA SER A 242 -9.06 5.09 -6.96
C SER A 242 -8.04 5.38 -5.86
N ILE A 243 -6.82 4.84 -6.01
CA ILE A 243 -5.70 5.10 -5.11
C ILE A 243 -4.75 6.07 -5.80
N GLY A 244 -4.47 7.19 -5.15
CA GLY A 244 -3.62 8.26 -5.71
C GLY A 244 -4.40 9.57 -5.82
N ASP A 245 -3.80 10.54 -6.50
CA ASP A 245 -4.50 11.76 -6.89
C ASP A 245 -4.90 11.67 -8.37
N LEU A 246 -5.75 12.60 -8.84
CA LEU A 246 -6.24 12.63 -10.22
C LEU A 246 -5.11 12.73 -11.26
N ASN A 247 -3.94 13.25 -10.89
CA ASN A 247 -2.79 13.40 -11.78
C ASN A 247 -1.83 12.19 -11.73
N ASN A 248 -2.00 11.29 -10.76
CA ASN A 248 -1.16 10.12 -10.53
C ASN A 248 -2.00 9.02 -9.86
N THR A 249 -2.90 8.43 -10.66
CA THR A 249 -3.78 7.35 -10.20
C THR A 249 -2.97 6.05 -10.14
N LYS A 250 -2.47 5.70 -8.96
CA LYS A 250 -1.63 4.50 -8.73
C LYS A 250 -2.38 3.20 -8.98
N SER A 251 -3.68 3.19 -8.70
CA SER A 251 -4.53 2.05 -8.98
C SER A 251 -6.00 2.46 -9.10
N ILE A 252 -6.74 1.77 -9.95
CA ILE A 252 -8.19 1.86 -10.08
C ILE A 252 -8.77 0.44 -10.13
N THR A 253 -9.80 0.19 -9.34
CA THR A 253 -10.49 -1.11 -9.33
C THR A 253 -11.83 -0.95 -10.04
N VAL A 254 -12.12 -1.84 -10.98
CA VAL A 254 -13.35 -1.84 -11.77
C VAL A 254 -14.03 -3.19 -11.56
N THR A 255 -15.31 -3.18 -11.19
CA THR A 255 -16.06 -4.40 -10.87
C THR A 255 -17.12 -4.66 -11.92
N ASN A 256 -17.10 -5.83 -12.56
CA ASN A 256 -18.19 -6.26 -13.43
C ASN A 256 -19.46 -6.47 -12.62
N LYS A 257 -20.58 -5.85 -13.00
CA LYS A 257 -21.82 -5.91 -12.21
C LYS A 257 -22.47 -7.30 -12.21
N LYS A 258 -22.26 -8.09 -13.27
CA LYS A 258 -22.89 -9.40 -13.44
C LYS A 258 -22.09 -10.52 -12.78
N SER A 259 -20.78 -10.60 -13.04
CA SER A 259 -19.95 -11.68 -12.50
C SER A 259 -19.30 -11.37 -11.16
N HIS A 260 -19.32 -10.09 -10.76
CA HIS A 260 -18.59 -9.55 -9.61
C HIS A 260 -17.05 -9.72 -9.72
N MET A 261 -16.55 -10.06 -10.90
CA MET A 261 -15.11 -10.06 -11.18
C MET A 261 -14.57 -8.63 -11.10
N LYS A 262 -13.38 -8.47 -10.51
CA LYS A 262 -12.70 -7.19 -10.41
C LYS A 262 -11.46 -7.18 -11.30
N LEU A 263 -11.26 -6.08 -12.01
CA LEU A 263 -9.99 -5.73 -12.63
C LEU A 263 -9.37 -4.62 -11.82
N GLN A 264 -8.16 -4.84 -11.32
CA GLN A 264 -7.39 -3.81 -10.66
C GLN A 264 -6.28 -3.36 -11.60
N PHE A 265 -6.45 -2.17 -12.17
CA PHE A 265 -5.42 -1.51 -12.95
C PHE A 265 -4.35 -0.98 -12.00
N ILE A 266 -3.09 -1.28 -12.29
CA ILE A 266 -1.94 -0.92 -11.47
C ILE A 266 -0.81 -0.49 -12.40
N ASP A 267 -0.10 0.55 -12.00
CA ASP A 267 1.14 0.92 -12.67
C ASP A 267 2.29 -0.02 -12.29
N ALA A 268 2.83 -0.73 -13.28
CA ALA A 268 3.96 -1.63 -13.10
C ALA A 268 5.22 -0.92 -12.60
N GLU A 269 5.39 0.39 -12.88
CA GLU A 269 6.51 1.19 -12.35
C GLU A 269 6.43 1.30 -10.81
N ASN A 270 5.25 1.21 -10.20
CA ASN A 270 5.14 1.13 -8.74
C ASN A 270 5.72 -0.18 -8.19
N LEU A 271 5.65 -1.28 -8.95
CA LEU A 271 6.25 -2.57 -8.58
C LEU A 271 7.77 -2.51 -8.63
N PHE A 272 8.35 -2.09 -9.74
CA PHE A 272 9.81 -2.15 -9.95
C PHE A 272 10.57 -0.91 -9.44
N GLY A 273 9.87 0.19 -9.18
CA GLY A 273 10.47 1.50 -8.92
C GLY A 273 10.67 2.31 -10.20
N LEU A 274 11.07 3.58 -10.05
CA LEU A 274 11.20 4.51 -11.18
C LEU A 274 12.28 4.06 -12.16
N MET A 275 11.88 3.44 -13.27
CA MET A 275 12.78 2.99 -14.34
C MET A 275 12.02 2.83 -15.67
N THR A 276 12.77 2.85 -16.78
CA THR A 276 12.19 2.56 -18.10
C THR A 276 11.89 1.07 -18.25
N LEU A 277 10.88 0.71 -19.04
CA LEU A 277 10.58 -0.69 -19.40
C LEU A 277 11.82 -1.42 -19.95
N LYS A 278 12.60 -0.76 -20.81
CA LYS A 278 13.85 -1.31 -21.36
C LYS A 278 14.87 -1.69 -20.28
N ALA A 279 14.99 -0.88 -19.21
CA ALA A 279 15.86 -1.18 -18.09
C ALA A 279 15.30 -2.34 -17.26
N CYS A 280 13.98 -2.37 -17.03
CA CYS A 280 13.32 -3.46 -16.32
C CYS A 280 13.53 -4.82 -17.02
N VAL A 281 13.29 -4.90 -18.34
CA VAL A 281 13.51 -6.12 -19.12
C VAL A 281 14.96 -6.58 -19.06
N LYS A 282 15.91 -5.63 -19.07
CA LYS A 282 17.34 -5.95 -18.94
C LYS A 282 17.71 -6.50 -17.56
N ASP A 283 17.14 -5.93 -16.50
CA ASP A 283 17.53 -6.23 -15.13
C ASP A 283 16.74 -7.42 -14.53
N TYR A 284 15.49 -7.61 -14.95
CA TYR A 284 14.54 -8.59 -14.42
C TYR A 284 14.00 -9.58 -15.46
N GLY A 285 14.08 -9.28 -16.75
CA GLY A 285 13.56 -10.10 -17.85
C GLY A 285 14.58 -11.07 -18.45
N ASP A 286 14.25 -11.64 -19.62
CA ASP A 286 15.15 -12.49 -20.37
C ASP A 286 16.11 -11.64 -21.22
N LYS A 287 17.41 -11.98 -21.22
CA LYS A 287 18.47 -11.21 -21.92
C LYS A 287 18.29 -11.08 -23.44
N PHE A 288 17.37 -11.84 -24.03
CA PHE A 288 17.09 -11.86 -25.47
C PHE A 288 15.89 -10.99 -25.87
N GLU A 289 15.07 -10.58 -24.90
CA GLU A 289 13.94 -9.67 -25.14
C GLU A 289 14.44 -8.24 -25.26
N HIS A 290 13.85 -7.48 -26.18
CA HIS A 290 14.17 -6.07 -26.37
C HIS A 290 12.90 -5.28 -26.68
N LYS A 291 12.87 -4.04 -26.16
CA LYS A 291 11.85 -3.06 -26.50
C LYS A 291 12.15 -2.51 -27.90
N ASP A 292 11.17 -2.63 -28.78
CA ASP A 292 11.22 -2.10 -30.15
C ASP A 292 11.02 -0.58 -30.17
N VAL A 293 10.93 0.01 -31.37
CA VAL A 293 10.71 1.44 -31.53
C VAL A 293 9.54 1.70 -32.47
N PHE A 294 8.64 2.59 -32.06
CA PHE A 294 7.60 3.13 -32.91
C PHE A 294 7.57 4.66 -32.83
N HIS A 295 7.19 5.32 -33.92
CA HIS A 295 7.08 6.78 -33.96
C HIS A 295 5.62 7.25 -34.04
N TYR A 296 5.19 7.98 -33.02
CA TYR A 296 3.80 8.45 -32.89
C TYR A 296 3.60 9.95 -33.16
N GLU A 297 4.62 10.82 -33.07
CA GLU A 297 4.40 12.29 -33.17
C GLU A 297 3.91 12.77 -34.54
N ILE A 298 4.24 12.06 -35.63
CA ILE A 298 3.76 12.39 -36.99
C ILE A 298 2.33 11.89 -37.26
N ILE A 299 1.77 11.05 -36.38
CA ILE A 299 0.45 10.46 -36.53
C ILE A 299 -0.56 11.29 -35.73
N ASN A 300 -1.57 11.82 -36.42
CA ASN A 300 -2.60 12.69 -35.85
C ASN A 300 -4.00 12.31 -36.34
N SER A 301 -5.04 12.95 -35.80
CA SER A 301 -6.44 12.65 -36.11
C SER A 301 -6.80 12.75 -37.60
N LYS A 302 -6.02 13.50 -38.38
CA LYS A 302 -6.30 13.77 -39.80
C LYS A 302 -5.57 12.81 -40.76
N ASN A 303 -4.41 12.30 -40.37
CA ASN A 303 -3.53 11.54 -41.29
C ASN A 303 -3.32 10.08 -40.91
N TRP A 304 -3.79 9.61 -39.75
CA TRP A 304 -3.45 8.29 -39.22
C TRP A 304 -3.72 7.15 -40.20
N LYS A 305 -4.84 7.18 -40.93
CA LYS A 305 -5.19 6.14 -41.93
C LYS A 305 -4.16 6.08 -43.04
N GLU A 306 -3.82 7.23 -43.62
CA GLU A 306 -2.87 7.30 -44.73
C GLU A 306 -1.48 6.90 -44.26
N VAL A 307 -1.04 7.43 -43.12
CA VAL A 307 0.30 7.16 -42.57
C VAL A 307 0.46 5.69 -42.23
N LEU A 308 -0.50 5.05 -41.57
CA LEU A 308 -0.38 3.65 -41.13
C LEU A 308 -0.51 2.64 -42.27
N MET A 309 -1.15 3.00 -43.38
CA MET A 309 -1.26 2.13 -44.56
C MET A 309 -0.05 2.18 -45.49
N LYS A 310 0.95 3.02 -45.21
CA LYS A 310 2.19 3.10 -46.00
C LYS A 310 3.01 1.81 -45.88
N THR A 311 3.57 1.40 -47.01
CA THR A 311 4.43 0.21 -47.13
C THR A 311 5.91 0.54 -46.92
N GLU A 312 6.29 1.81 -47.04
CA GLU A 312 7.63 2.28 -46.71
C GLU A 312 7.84 2.43 -45.18
N PRO A 313 9.03 2.16 -44.64
CA PRO A 313 9.36 2.42 -43.24
C PRO A 313 9.35 3.92 -42.92
N PHE A 314 9.47 4.25 -41.64
CA PHE A 314 9.71 5.64 -41.20
C PHE A 314 11.15 6.04 -41.54
N GLU A 315 11.34 7.30 -41.93
CA GLU A 315 12.67 7.86 -42.17
C GLU A 315 13.35 8.17 -40.83
N TYR A 316 14.68 8.20 -40.78
CA TYR A 316 15.38 8.50 -39.53
C TYR A 316 15.03 9.89 -38.97
N GLU A 317 14.78 10.85 -39.86
CA GLU A 317 14.37 12.21 -39.48
C GLU A 317 12.99 12.27 -38.84
N ASP A 318 12.11 11.28 -39.11
CA ASP A 318 10.81 11.20 -38.48
C ASP A 318 10.97 11.01 -36.95
N PHE A 319 12.01 10.32 -36.48
CA PHE A 319 12.25 10.10 -35.04
C PHE A 319 12.79 11.33 -34.28
N LYS A 320 12.88 12.50 -34.91
CA LYS A 320 13.33 13.72 -34.26
C LYS A 320 12.19 14.35 -33.45
N LEU A 321 12.31 14.27 -32.13
CA LEU A 321 11.32 14.83 -31.21
C LEU A 321 11.22 16.33 -31.38
N GLN A 322 10.05 16.82 -31.77
CA GLN A 322 9.88 18.23 -32.12
C GLN A 322 10.10 19.15 -30.91
N LEU A 323 9.71 18.70 -29.71
CA LEU A 323 9.84 19.48 -28.47
C LEU A 323 11.27 19.49 -27.92
N LYS A 324 11.99 18.36 -28.02
CA LYS A 324 13.35 18.24 -27.46
C LYS A 324 14.45 18.58 -28.47
N GLY A 325 14.12 18.63 -29.77
CA GLY A 325 15.07 18.86 -30.86
C GLY A 325 16.10 17.73 -31.03
N CYS A 326 15.95 16.62 -30.31
CA CYS A 326 16.84 15.46 -30.34
C CYS A 326 16.08 14.24 -30.87
N TYR A 327 16.81 13.28 -31.43
CA TYR A 327 16.23 12.00 -31.86
C TYR A 327 15.78 11.20 -30.65
N SER A 328 14.62 10.54 -30.76
CA SER A 328 14.11 9.61 -29.73
C SER A 328 14.89 8.31 -29.69
N ILE A 329 15.65 8.01 -30.75
CA ILE A 329 16.44 6.79 -30.90
C ILE A 329 17.85 7.03 -31.44
N THR A 330 18.71 6.05 -31.16
CA THR A 330 20.06 5.96 -31.72
C THR A 330 20.03 5.45 -33.16
N LYS A 331 21.17 5.58 -33.86
CA LYS A 331 21.30 5.09 -35.22
C LYS A 331 21.23 3.56 -35.30
N ASP A 332 21.80 2.86 -34.31
CA ASP A 332 21.76 1.40 -34.22
C ASP A 332 20.32 0.90 -34.01
N GLU A 333 19.53 1.57 -33.17
CA GLU A 333 18.10 1.25 -32.97
C GLU A 333 17.28 1.47 -34.24
N TYR A 334 17.60 2.50 -35.03
CA TYR A 334 16.94 2.73 -36.32
C TYR A 334 17.29 1.66 -37.34
N ASP A 335 18.55 1.23 -37.40
CA ASP A 335 18.97 0.18 -38.32
C ASP A 335 18.31 -1.16 -37.95
N GLN A 336 18.12 -1.43 -36.65
CA GLN A 336 17.34 -2.58 -36.17
C GLN A 336 15.87 -2.47 -36.58
N TYR A 337 15.23 -1.30 -36.38
CA TYR A 337 13.87 -1.03 -36.85
C TYR A 337 13.69 -1.35 -38.35
N LEU A 338 14.64 -0.95 -39.20
CA LEU A 338 14.59 -1.26 -40.64
C LEU A 338 14.70 -2.76 -40.95
N ILE A 339 15.38 -3.53 -40.11
CA ILE A 339 15.46 -4.99 -40.25
C ILE A 339 14.13 -5.61 -39.85
N ASP A 340 13.53 -5.17 -38.75
CA ASP A 340 12.28 -5.74 -38.24
C ASP A 340 11.08 -5.36 -39.10
N PHE A 341 11.02 -4.11 -39.58
CA PHE A 341 9.95 -3.63 -40.46
C PHE A 341 9.80 -4.48 -41.73
N LYS A 342 10.88 -5.08 -42.25
CA LYS A 342 10.84 -5.96 -43.45
C LYS A 342 9.95 -7.19 -43.27
N ARG A 343 9.60 -7.55 -42.03
CA ARG A 343 8.71 -8.68 -41.73
C ARG A 343 7.23 -8.32 -41.89
N PHE A 344 6.92 -7.04 -42.09
CA PHE A 344 5.56 -6.50 -42.11
C PHE A 344 5.26 -5.82 -43.44
N THR A 345 4.00 -5.85 -43.85
CA THR A 345 3.55 -5.31 -45.14
C THR A 345 3.42 -3.80 -45.11
N ASN A 346 3.02 -3.25 -43.96
CA ASN A 346 2.76 -1.83 -43.77
C ASN A 346 2.98 -1.42 -42.30
N ARG A 347 2.92 -0.12 -42.05
CA ARG A 347 3.13 0.46 -40.70
C ARG A 347 2.05 0.07 -39.69
N LEU A 348 0.83 -0.28 -40.12
CA LEU A 348 -0.23 -0.78 -39.23
C LEU A 348 0.11 -2.17 -38.67
N GLU A 349 0.57 -3.10 -39.50
CA GLU A 349 1.00 -4.43 -39.05
C GLU A 349 2.18 -4.32 -38.08
N TYR A 350 3.13 -3.42 -38.38
CA TYR A 350 4.24 -3.13 -37.47
C TYR A 350 3.77 -2.50 -36.14
N LEU A 351 2.82 -1.56 -36.17
CA LEU A 351 2.20 -0.98 -34.96
C LEU A 351 1.57 -2.08 -34.08
N LYS A 352 0.76 -2.96 -34.67
CA LYS A 352 0.10 -4.05 -33.92
C LYS A 352 1.14 -4.98 -33.27
N TYR A 353 2.20 -5.32 -34.00
CA TYR A 353 3.32 -6.09 -33.46
C TYR A 353 4.05 -5.36 -32.33
N TYR A 354 4.38 -4.09 -32.53
CA TYR A 354 5.09 -3.25 -31.56
C TYR A 354 4.31 -3.13 -30.24
N ASN A 355 3.02 -2.77 -30.29
CA ASN A 355 2.19 -2.65 -29.09
C ASN A 355 2.11 -3.99 -28.34
N ILE A 356 1.96 -5.10 -29.06
CA ILE A 356 1.92 -6.43 -28.45
C ILE A 356 3.27 -6.73 -27.77
N ASN A 357 4.39 -6.47 -28.43
CA ASN A 357 5.73 -6.69 -27.88
C ASN A 357 5.93 -5.91 -26.58
N ASP A 358 5.52 -4.64 -26.53
CA ASP A 358 5.61 -3.81 -25.33
C ASP A 358 4.85 -4.40 -24.13
N THR A 359 3.73 -5.07 -24.38
CA THR A 359 3.00 -5.79 -23.32
C THR A 359 3.65 -7.12 -22.96
N GLU A 360 4.14 -7.88 -23.95
CA GLU A 360 4.69 -9.22 -23.77
C GLU A 360 6.02 -9.20 -22.98
N ILE A 361 6.93 -8.27 -23.26
CA ILE A 361 8.23 -8.18 -22.58
C ILE A 361 8.12 -7.86 -21.08
N MET A 362 6.97 -7.32 -20.63
CA MET A 362 6.69 -7.15 -19.20
C MET A 362 6.48 -8.48 -18.48
N VAL A 363 5.92 -9.49 -19.17
CA VAL A 363 5.49 -10.76 -18.57
C VAL A 363 6.65 -11.46 -17.88
N LYS A 364 7.79 -11.61 -18.58
CA LYS A 364 8.92 -12.35 -18.03
C LYS A 364 9.47 -11.70 -16.76
N SER A 365 9.59 -10.37 -16.78
CA SER A 365 10.05 -9.58 -15.64
C SER A 365 9.14 -9.76 -14.42
N LEU A 366 7.82 -9.76 -14.64
CA LEU A 366 6.81 -9.99 -13.58
C LEU A 366 6.84 -11.42 -13.06
N VAL A 367 6.94 -12.43 -13.94
CA VAL A 367 7.03 -13.84 -13.54
C VAL A 367 8.29 -14.11 -12.72
N ASN A 368 9.45 -13.58 -13.14
CA ASN A 368 10.71 -13.72 -12.39
C ASN A 368 10.61 -13.07 -11.00
N LEU A 369 9.89 -11.95 -10.89
CA LEU A 369 9.62 -11.30 -9.60
C LEU A 369 8.71 -12.18 -8.72
N ILE A 370 7.61 -12.72 -9.27
CA ILE A 370 6.70 -13.65 -8.58
C ILE A 370 7.47 -14.87 -8.06
N ASP A 371 8.28 -15.51 -8.92
CA ASP A 371 9.09 -16.68 -8.57
C ASP A 371 10.08 -16.42 -7.44
N THR A 372 10.61 -15.20 -7.37
CA THR A 372 11.56 -14.79 -6.34
C THR A 372 10.88 -14.72 -4.97
N PHE A 373 9.70 -14.12 -4.88
CA PHE A 373 8.99 -13.90 -3.62
C PHE A 373 8.10 -15.08 -3.20
N GLU A 374 7.63 -15.91 -4.14
CA GLU A 374 6.84 -17.11 -3.83
C GLU A 374 7.60 -18.07 -2.92
N LYS A 375 8.94 -18.14 -3.02
CA LYS A 375 9.81 -18.94 -2.12
C LYS A 375 9.62 -18.59 -0.64
N PHE A 376 9.13 -17.38 -0.36
CA PHE A 376 8.86 -16.86 0.97
C PHE A 376 7.35 -16.81 1.29
N ASN A 377 6.52 -17.51 0.51
CA ASN A 377 5.06 -17.50 0.60
C ASN A 377 4.46 -16.09 0.46
N ILE A 378 5.05 -15.27 -0.42
CA ILE A 378 4.60 -13.90 -0.68
C ILE A 378 4.04 -13.85 -2.10
N ASP A 379 2.77 -13.49 -2.20
CA ASP A 379 2.12 -13.17 -3.46
C ASP A 379 2.46 -11.72 -3.86
N VAL A 380 3.24 -11.54 -4.93
CA VAL A 380 3.68 -10.22 -5.38
C VAL A 380 2.52 -9.38 -5.88
N LEU A 381 1.54 -9.98 -6.57
CA LEU A 381 0.42 -9.26 -7.16
C LEU A 381 -0.57 -8.74 -6.11
N HIS A 382 -0.50 -9.26 -4.88
CA HIS A 382 -1.21 -8.68 -3.74
C HIS A 382 -0.63 -7.32 -3.30
N TYR A 383 0.63 -7.02 -3.62
CA TYR A 383 1.30 -5.78 -3.19
C TYR A 383 1.41 -4.76 -4.33
N ILE A 384 1.50 -3.49 -3.95
CA ILE A 384 1.63 -2.36 -4.88
C ILE A 384 3.08 -2.03 -5.25
N SER A 385 4.08 -2.56 -4.51
CA SER A 385 5.50 -2.28 -4.76
C SER A 385 6.45 -3.38 -4.28
N ILE A 386 7.62 -3.52 -4.92
CA ILE A 386 8.69 -4.43 -4.45
C ILE A 386 9.17 -4.05 -3.04
N ALA A 387 9.13 -2.77 -2.68
CA ALA A 387 9.42 -2.32 -1.32
C ALA A 387 8.42 -2.88 -0.29
N SER A 388 7.15 -3.02 -0.68
CA SER A 388 6.12 -3.64 0.17
C SER A 388 6.35 -5.16 0.27
N CYS A 389 6.74 -5.83 -0.82
CA CYS A 389 7.13 -7.23 -0.81
C CYS A 389 8.37 -7.46 0.09
N ALA A 390 9.38 -6.59 0.00
CA ALA A 390 10.58 -6.66 0.83
C ALA A 390 10.25 -6.43 2.32
N TYR A 391 9.34 -5.50 2.62
CA TYR A 391 8.84 -5.30 3.98
C TYR A 391 8.12 -6.54 4.52
N ALA A 392 7.23 -7.13 3.73
CA ALA A 392 6.55 -8.38 4.07
C ALA A 392 7.56 -9.52 4.32
N THR A 393 8.56 -9.65 3.44
CA THR A 393 9.65 -10.64 3.53
C THR A 393 10.46 -10.48 4.81
N LYS A 394 10.83 -9.24 5.16
CA LYS A 394 11.58 -8.92 6.38
C LYS A 394 10.84 -9.32 7.64
N HIS A 395 9.53 -9.09 7.70
CA HIS A 395 8.75 -9.51 8.84
C HIS A 395 8.53 -11.02 8.84
N TYR A 396 8.29 -11.62 7.68
CA TYR A 396 8.14 -13.06 7.53
C TYR A 396 9.37 -13.83 8.03
N SER A 397 10.58 -13.35 7.73
CA SER A 397 11.84 -13.97 8.20
C SER A 397 12.02 -13.94 9.72
N THR A 398 11.34 -13.05 10.45
CA THR A 398 11.36 -13.07 11.93
C THR A 398 10.48 -14.18 12.53
N TYR A 399 9.48 -14.66 11.77
CA TYR A 399 8.62 -15.78 12.16
C TYR A 399 9.10 -17.10 11.58
N PHE A 400 9.77 -17.11 10.43
CA PHE A 400 10.27 -18.32 9.77
C PHE A 400 11.76 -18.21 9.42
N PRO A 401 12.65 -17.96 10.39
CA PRO A 401 14.08 -17.78 10.12
C PRO A 401 14.71 -18.97 9.39
N SER A 402 14.20 -20.21 9.56
CA SER A 402 14.76 -21.38 8.87
C SER A 402 14.73 -21.27 7.35
N LYS A 403 13.76 -20.52 6.79
CA LYS A 403 13.62 -20.26 5.35
C LYS A 403 14.66 -19.27 4.81
N PHE A 404 15.37 -18.56 5.69
CA PHE A 404 16.32 -17.50 5.35
C PHE A 404 17.74 -17.78 5.83
N ASN A 405 18.01 -19.00 6.32
CA ASN A 405 19.34 -19.39 6.79
C ASN A 405 20.35 -19.37 5.64
N LEU A 406 21.12 -18.29 5.56
CA LEU A 406 22.36 -18.22 4.77
C LEU A 406 23.46 -18.95 5.54
N GLU A 407 24.14 -19.90 4.89
CA GLU A 407 25.19 -20.74 5.48
C GLU A 407 26.35 -19.94 6.16
N SER A 408 26.43 -18.63 5.93
CA SER A 408 27.49 -17.74 6.42
C SER A 408 27.31 -17.21 7.85
N ASP A 409 26.09 -17.20 8.42
CA ASP A 409 25.83 -16.60 9.73
C ASP A 409 25.38 -17.66 10.73
N LYS A 410 26.34 -18.16 11.53
CA LYS A 410 26.09 -18.99 12.72
C LYS A 410 25.44 -18.19 13.86
N GLN A 411 24.36 -17.45 13.58
CA GLN A 411 23.50 -16.89 14.62
C GLN A 411 22.45 -17.93 15.02
N THR A 412 22.34 -18.19 16.32
CA THR A 412 21.25 -18.98 16.87
C THR A 412 19.97 -18.17 16.82
N TYR A 413 19.23 -18.27 15.71
CA TYR A 413 17.88 -17.71 15.62
C TYR A 413 16.90 -18.54 16.48
N TYR A 414 15.75 -17.95 16.82
CA TYR A 414 14.67 -18.70 17.47
C TYR A 414 14.06 -19.71 16.48
N SER A 415 13.39 -20.74 16.99
CA SER A 415 12.67 -21.70 16.14
C SER A 415 11.55 -21.02 15.35
N ASP A 416 11.24 -21.54 14.17
CA ASP A 416 10.10 -21.08 13.37
C ASP A 416 8.78 -21.07 14.18
N PHE A 417 7.89 -20.18 13.78
CA PHE A 417 6.52 -20.13 14.26
C PHE A 417 5.78 -21.42 13.87
N ASP A 418 5.11 -21.99 14.86
CA ASP A 418 4.31 -23.21 14.80
C ASP A 418 2.97 -22.89 15.46
N ILE A 419 1.90 -22.96 14.69
CA ILE A 419 0.54 -22.67 15.13
C ILE A 419 0.09 -23.58 16.29
N ASN A 420 0.64 -24.79 16.37
CA ASN A 420 0.30 -25.80 17.37
C ASN A 420 1.15 -25.68 18.65
N ALA A 421 2.25 -24.92 18.61
CA ALA A 421 3.14 -24.77 19.75
C ALA A 421 2.52 -23.94 20.89
N ASP A 422 2.94 -24.23 22.12
CA ASP A 422 2.58 -23.41 23.28
C ASP A 422 3.58 -22.26 23.47
N TYR A 423 3.10 -21.05 23.21
CA TYR A 423 3.82 -19.80 23.41
C TYR A 423 3.34 -19.03 24.63
N SER A 424 2.48 -19.63 25.47
CA SER A 424 2.09 -19.03 26.73
C SER A 424 3.36 -18.63 27.50
N ASN A 425 3.33 -17.41 28.06
CA ASN A 425 4.50 -16.77 28.64
C ASN A 425 4.47 -16.94 30.16
N PRO A 426 5.05 -18.01 30.73
CA PRO A 426 5.21 -18.14 32.16
C PRO A 426 6.44 -17.33 32.59
N ASN A 427 6.53 -16.03 32.25
CA ASN A 427 7.51 -15.20 32.94
C ASN A 427 7.01 -15.05 34.39
N PRO A 428 7.60 -15.78 35.36
CA PRO A 428 7.04 -15.88 36.70
C PRO A 428 7.20 -14.57 37.48
N ASN A 429 8.00 -13.63 36.96
CA ASN A 429 8.28 -12.34 37.58
C ASN A 429 7.33 -11.22 37.09
N VAL A 430 6.41 -11.50 36.16
CA VAL A 430 5.46 -10.48 35.69
C VAL A 430 4.42 -10.21 36.76
N LYS A 431 4.25 -8.92 37.10
CA LYS A 431 3.27 -8.50 38.09
C LYS A 431 1.85 -8.84 37.61
N PRO A 432 1.04 -9.54 38.43
CA PRO A 432 -0.37 -9.75 38.13
C PRO A 432 -1.11 -8.43 37.93
N PHE A 433 -2.11 -8.43 37.04
CA PHE A 433 -2.99 -7.29 36.88
C PHE A 433 -3.84 -7.11 38.13
N VAL A 434 -3.93 -5.87 38.62
CA VAL A 434 -4.85 -5.51 39.71
C VAL A 434 -5.94 -4.62 39.15
N LEU A 435 -7.18 -5.09 39.20
CA LEU A 435 -8.35 -4.35 38.71
C LEU A 435 -8.58 -3.10 39.58
N SER A 436 -8.60 -1.92 38.96
CA SER A 436 -8.99 -0.69 39.63
C SER A 436 -10.44 -0.32 39.32
N ALA A 437 -11.11 0.36 40.26
CA ALA A 437 -12.49 0.81 40.06
C ALA A 437 -12.65 1.71 38.82
N GLY A 438 -11.65 2.55 38.54
CA GLY A 438 -11.63 3.40 37.34
C GLY A 438 -11.55 2.58 36.04
N TYR A 439 -10.69 1.56 36.00
CA TYR A 439 -10.60 0.66 34.84
C TYR A 439 -11.93 -0.09 34.63
N TRP A 440 -12.53 -0.62 35.70
CA TRP A 440 -13.80 -1.32 35.64
C TRP A 440 -14.95 -0.44 35.15
N LYS A 441 -15.06 0.78 35.69
CA LYS A 441 -16.06 1.77 35.26
C LYS A 441 -15.98 2.06 33.76
N ASN A 442 -14.77 2.22 33.24
CA ASN A 442 -14.57 2.42 31.80
C ASN A 442 -15.00 1.19 31.00
N LYS A 443 -14.65 -0.03 31.45
CA LYS A 443 -15.07 -1.26 30.79
C LYS A 443 -16.59 -1.41 30.74
N CYS A 444 -17.31 -1.20 31.84
CA CYS A 444 -18.78 -1.21 31.87
C CYS A 444 -19.39 -0.21 30.86
N TYR A 445 -18.82 1.01 30.79
CA TYR A 445 -19.26 2.00 29.81
C TYR A 445 -19.06 1.50 28.38
N HIS A 446 -17.89 0.95 28.05
CA HIS A 446 -17.62 0.41 26.71
C HIS A 446 -18.51 -0.77 26.35
N TYR A 447 -18.75 -1.72 27.26
CA TYR A 447 -19.65 -2.85 27.01
C TYR A 447 -21.08 -2.38 26.73
N LYS A 448 -21.57 -1.43 27.52
CA LYS A 448 -22.89 -0.83 27.29
C LYS A 448 -22.99 -0.14 25.93
N GLN A 449 -21.95 0.59 25.53
CA GLN A 449 -21.91 1.24 24.21
C GLN A 449 -21.85 0.22 23.06
N GLN A 450 -21.11 -0.88 23.23
CA GLN A 450 -21.05 -1.95 22.22
C GLN A 450 -22.40 -2.62 22.03
N ASP A 451 -23.09 -2.96 23.13
CA ASP A 451 -24.41 -3.58 23.06
C ASP A 451 -25.47 -2.64 22.53
N TYR A 452 -25.44 -1.37 22.93
CA TYR A 452 -26.31 -0.34 22.36
C TYR A 452 -26.15 -0.19 20.85
N LYS A 453 -24.89 -0.09 20.36
CA LYS A 453 -24.61 0.05 18.92
C LYS A 453 -25.06 -1.15 18.10
N ALA A 454 -25.06 -2.33 18.71
CA ALA A 454 -25.50 -3.56 18.06
C ALA A 454 -27.01 -3.86 18.27
N GLY A 455 -27.77 -2.95 18.88
CA GLY A 455 -29.21 -3.12 19.09
C GLY A 455 -29.58 -4.12 20.19
N ARG A 456 -28.64 -4.50 21.06
CA ARG A 456 -28.87 -5.45 22.17
C ARG A 456 -29.45 -4.76 23.41
N GLU A 457 -30.13 -5.52 24.27
CA GLU A 457 -30.62 -5.05 25.58
C GLU A 457 -29.45 -4.56 26.44
N THR A 458 -29.54 -3.38 27.06
CA THR A 458 -28.42 -2.81 27.85
C THR A 458 -28.69 -2.68 29.34
N GLU A 459 -29.91 -2.97 29.79
CA GLU A 459 -30.33 -2.82 31.19
C GLU A 459 -29.70 -3.89 32.09
N LYS A 460 -29.47 -5.09 31.54
CA LYS A 460 -28.88 -6.23 32.25
C LYS A 460 -27.36 -6.31 32.14
N ASN A 461 -26.72 -5.31 31.53
CA ASN A 461 -25.27 -5.28 31.40
C ASN A 461 -24.59 -5.25 32.77
N VAL A 462 -23.37 -5.78 32.82
CA VAL A 462 -22.47 -5.61 33.96
C VAL A 462 -22.31 -4.14 34.33
N THR A 463 -22.34 -3.84 35.63
CA THR A 463 -22.30 -2.47 36.15
C THR A 463 -21.08 -2.24 37.04
N THR A 464 -20.89 -0.99 37.46
CA THR A 464 -19.84 -0.64 38.43
C THR A 464 -19.97 -1.38 39.76
N ASP A 465 -21.18 -1.82 40.11
CA ASP A 465 -21.46 -2.52 41.37
C ASP A 465 -20.89 -3.95 41.37
N ASP A 466 -20.59 -4.50 40.19
CA ASP A 466 -20.00 -5.82 40.01
C ASP A 466 -18.48 -5.85 40.25
N TYR A 467 -17.90 -4.73 40.65
CA TYR A 467 -16.45 -4.55 40.79
C TYR A 467 -15.78 -5.61 41.65
N GLU A 468 -16.29 -5.90 42.85
CA GLU A 468 -15.67 -6.86 43.77
C GLU A 468 -15.73 -8.30 43.24
N TYR A 469 -16.79 -8.64 42.49
CA TYR A 469 -16.93 -9.93 41.83
C TYR A 469 -15.85 -10.08 40.75
N TYR A 470 -15.75 -9.12 39.82
CA TYR A 470 -14.82 -9.21 38.70
C TYR A 470 -13.36 -9.02 39.11
N LYS A 471 -13.09 -8.24 40.15
CA LYS A 471 -11.76 -8.16 40.76
C LYS A 471 -11.29 -9.54 41.21
N ARG A 472 -12.13 -10.24 41.97
CA ARG A 472 -11.81 -11.60 42.46
C ARG A 472 -11.71 -12.60 41.31
N LEU A 473 -12.62 -12.52 40.33
CA LEU A 473 -12.60 -13.36 39.14
C LEU A 473 -11.27 -13.21 38.39
N PHE A 474 -10.85 -11.99 38.05
CA PHE A 474 -9.59 -11.76 37.33
C PHE A 474 -8.34 -12.09 38.15
N GLU A 475 -8.41 -12.02 39.49
CA GLU A 475 -7.29 -12.43 40.35
C GLU A 475 -7.09 -13.97 40.38
N THR A 476 -8.18 -14.75 40.31
CA THR A 476 -8.12 -16.21 40.46
C THR A 476 -8.21 -16.99 39.15
N SER A 477 -8.71 -16.37 38.08
CA SER A 477 -8.92 -17.04 36.79
C SER A 477 -7.78 -16.78 35.80
N VAL A 478 -7.85 -17.47 34.68
CA VAL A 478 -7.03 -17.25 33.48
C VAL A 478 -7.94 -16.89 32.32
N CYS A 479 -7.36 -16.38 31.23
CA CYS A 479 -8.09 -16.16 30.00
C CYS A 479 -8.73 -17.46 29.50
N SER A 480 -10.04 -17.44 29.25
CA SER A 480 -10.79 -18.57 28.68
C SER A 480 -10.26 -19.03 27.31
N ILE A 481 -9.70 -18.12 26.53
CA ILE A 481 -9.23 -18.38 25.16
C ILE A 481 -7.78 -18.88 25.14
N CYS A 482 -6.86 -18.15 25.79
CA CYS A 482 -5.42 -18.44 25.70
C CYS A 482 -4.81 -19.06 26.96
N SER A 483 -5.62 -19.31 28.00
CA SER A 483 -5.19 -19.83 29.31
C SER A 483 -4.11 -19.02 30.04
N ALA A 484 -3.77 -17.82 29.55
CA ALA A 484 -2.78 -16.96 30.18
C ALA A 484 -3.35 -16.22 31.40
N LYS A 485 -2.50 -15.97 32.40
CA LYS A 485 -2.83 -15.08 33.53
C LYS A 485 -2.95 -13.62 33.07
N PHE A 486 -3.78 -12.86 33.77
CA PHE A 486 -3.96 -11.43 33.53
C PHE A 486 -2.79 -10.62 34.10
N THR A 487 -2.20 -9.78 33.27
CA THR A 487 -1.06 -8.91 33.61
C THR A 487 -1.28 -7.53 33.01
N TYR A 488 -0.44 -6.54 33.34
CA TYR A 488 -0.54 -5.21 32.72
C TYR A 488 -0.26 -5.23 31.21
N ASP A 489 0.51 -6.20 30.71
CA ASP A 489 0.77 -6.42 29.28
C ASP A 489 -0.32 -7.29 28.60
N ASN A 490 -1.19 -7.90 29.41
CA ASN A 490 -2.26 -8.80 28.99
C ASN A 490 -3.52 -8.57 29.84
N PRO A 491 -4.12 -7.36 29.75
CA PRO A 491 -5.17 -6.95 30.68
C PRO A 491 -6.47 -7.73 30.42
N PRO A 492 -7.32 -7.90 31.46
CA PRO A 492 -8.58 -8.62 31.33
C PRO A 492 -9.68 -7.80 30.63
N SER A 493 -10.60 -8.54 30.02
CA SER A 493 -11.90 -8.17 29.47
C SER A 493 -12.90 -9.31 29.64
N LEU A 494 -14.14 -9.06 29.24
CA LEU A 494 -15.21 -10.04 29.16
C LEU A 494 -15.45 -10.44 27.71
N ASP A 495 -15.25 -11.72 27.41
CA ASP A 495 -15.69 -12.33 26.16
C ASP A 495 -17.13 -12.79 26.27
N LYS A 496 -17.92 -12.59 25.23
CA LYS A 496 -19.29 -13.08 25.21
C LYS A 496 -19.29 -14.51 24.68
N GLN A 497 -19.99 -15.39 25.38
CA GLN A 497 -20.19 -16.76 24.89
C GLN A 497 -21.13 -16.81 23.68
N ASP A 498 -22.06 -15.86 23.59
CA ASP A 498 -22.96 -15.66 22.47
C ASP A 498 -22.98 -14.17 22.10
N ASN A 499 -22.67 -13.88 20.84
CA ASN A 499 -22.58 -12.50 20.35
C ASN A 499 -23.94 -11.78 20.26
N GLU A 500 -25.04 -12.53 20.23
CA GLU A 500 -26.42 -12.02 20.26
C GLU A 500 -26.85 -11.60 21.66
N LEU A 501 -26.19 -12.10 22.70
CA LEU A 501 -26.50 -11.78 24.09
C LEU A 501 -25.74 -10.54 24.59
N PRO A 502 -26.30 -9.79 25.55
CA PRO A 502 -25.63 -8.65 26.16
C PRO A 502 -24.54 -9.09 27.14
N HIS A 503 -23.66 -8.16 27.52
CA HIS A 503 -22.59 -8.44 28.49
C HIS A 503 -23.15 -8.60 29.92
N THR A 504 -23.62 -9.79 30.27
CA THR A 504 -24.11 -10.14 31.62
C THR A 504 -23.10 -11.03 32.36
N LYS A 505 -23.29 -11.24 33.67
CA LYS A 505 -22.44 -12.16 34.46
C LYS A 505 -22.51 -13.61 34.00
N ASP A 506 -23.68 -14.05 33.55
CA ASP A 506 -23.94 -15.46 33.22
C ASP A 506 -23.43 -15.86 31.83
N TYR A 507 -23.27 -14.88 30.93
CA TYR A 507 -22.93 -15.12 29.52
C TYR A 507 -21.55 -14.58 29.12
N CYS A 508 -20.75 -14.14 30.10
CA CYS A 508 -19.41 -13.62 29.86
C CYS A 508 -18.33 -14.45 30.55
N LEU A 509 -17.24 -14.71 29.83
CA LEU A 509 -16.04 -15.36 30.35
C LEU A 509 -14.88 -14.37 30.47
N PRO A 510 -14.00 -14.53 31.48
CA PRO A 510 -12.81 -13.71 31.59
C PRO A 510 -11.84 -14.04 30.45
N ALA A 511 -11.52 -13.05 29.63
CA ALA A 511 -10.59 -13.18 28.53
C ALA A 511 -9.62 -12.00 28.50
N CYS A 512 -8.49 -12.14 27.82
CA CYS A 512 -7.57 -11.02 27.65
C CYS A 512 -8.10 -10.09 26.57
N VAL A 513 -7.87 -8.78 26.73
CA VAL A 513 -8.28 -7.77 25.73
C VAL A 513 -7.78 -8.14 24.33
N SER A 514 -6.54 -8.63 24.21
CA SER A 514 -5.99 -9.08 22.92
C SER A 514 -6.69 -10.31 22.35
N CYS A 515 -7.10 -11.25 23.20
CA CYS A 515 -7.82 -12.44 22.74
C CYS A 515 -9.24 -12.08 22.30
N ASN A 516 -9.94 -11.18 23.00
CA ASN A 516 -11.22 -10.67 22.54
C ASN A 516 -11.12 -9.91 21.22
N ILE A 517 -10.07 -9.10 21.05
CA ILE A 517 -9.85 -8.36 19.79
C ILE A 517 -9.52 -9.32 18.65
N ALA A 518 -8.71 -10.35 18.90
CA ALA A 518 -8.36 -11.37 17.91
C ALA A 518 -9.55 -12.28 17.57
N HIS A 519 -10.33 -12.68 18.57
CA HIS A 519 -11.53 -13.48 18.40
C HIS A 519 -12.62 -12.69 17.68
N ALA A 520 -13.03 -11.54 18.21
CA ALA A 520 -14.09 -10.70 17.65
C ALA A 520 -15.27 -11.57 17.13
N ASN A 521 -15.60 -11.45 15.85
CA ASN A 521 -16.52 -12.35 15.12
C ASN A 521 -15.79 -13.21 14.08
N ARG A 522 -14.48 -13.43 14.24
CA ARG A 522 -13.65 -14.19 13.29
C ARG A 522 -13.87 -15.69 13.46
N ASP A 523 -13.48 -16.44 12.43
CA ASP A 523 -13.31 -17.88 12.52
C ASP A 523 -12.37 -18.26 13.68
N PRO A 524 -12.68 -19.31 14.47
CA PRO A 524 -11.86 -19.71 15.62
C PRO A 524 -10.40 -20.05 15.29
N ASN A 525 -10.11 -20.63 14.12
CA ASN A 525 -8.74 -20.96 13.72
C ASN A 525 -7.97 -19.68 13.36
N ILE A 526 -8.60 -18.75 12.64
CA ILE A 526 -8.02 -17.43 12.36
C ILE A 526 -7.76 -16.67 13.66
N ALA A 527 -8.72 -16.67 14.59
CA ALA A 527 -8.53 -16.08 15.92
C ALA A 527 -7.35 -16.71 16.67
N SER A 528 -7.23 -18.04 16.63
CA SER A 528 -6.12 -18.80 17.21
C SER A 528 -4.78 -18.38 16.61
N LEU A 529 -4.70 -18.22 15.29
CA LEU A 529 -3.49 -17.74 14.59
C LEU A 529 -3.02 -16.39 15.13
N HIS A 530 -3.92 -15.39 15.18
CA HIS A 530 -3.58 -14.07 15.72
C HIS A 530 -3.07 -14.13 17.16
N ILE A 531 -3.71 -14.95 17.99
CA ILE A 531 -3.33 -15.12 19.41
C ILE A 531 -1.94 -15.75 19.52
N LYS A 532 -1.68 -16.84 18.77
CA LYS A 532 -0.41 -17.57 18.79
C LYS A 532 0.73 -16.71 18.24
N MET A 533 0.52 -16.02 17.12
CA MET A 533 1.52 -15.10 16.57
C MET A 533 1.86 -13.96 17.54
N ARG A 534 0.85 -13.42 18.24
CA ARG A 534 1.08 -12.42 19.29
C ARG A 534 1.93 -12.99 20.43
N GLN A 535 1.62 -14.19 20.91
CA GLN A 535 2.39 -14.83 21.98
C GLN A 535 3.84 -15.11 21.56
N TYR A 536 4.05 -15.61 20.33
CA TYR A 536 5.37 -15.79 19.73
C TYR A 536 6.14 -14.47 19.67
N ALA A 537 5.52 -13.40 19.15
CA ALA A 537 6.13 -12.07 19.09
C ALA A 537 6.52 -11.55 20.49
N ILE A 538 5.68 -11.81 21.50
CA ILE A 538 5.97 -11.44 22.89
C ILE A 538 7.17 -12.21 23.45
N LYS A 539 7.18 -13.53 23.26
CA LYS A 539 8.23 -14.45 23.73
C LYS A 539 9.60 -14.09 23.15
N HIS A 540 9.64 -13.76 21.86
CA HIS A 540 10.87 -13.50 21.12
C HIS A 540 11.22 -12.01 20.98
N ASN A 541 10.43 -11.11 21.58
CA ASN A 541 10.62 -9.66 21.52
C ASN A 541 10.57 -9.08 20.10
N LEU A 542 9.67 -9.60 19.26
CA LEU A 542 9.50 -9.10 17.90
C LEU A 542 8.75 -7.76 17.85
N PRO A 543 8.90 -6.98 16.76
CA PRO A 543 8.14 -5.76 16.54
C PRO A 543 6.62 -6.02 16.49
N MET A 544 5.86 -5.10 17.09
CA MET A 544 4.39 -5.11 17.15
C MET A 544 3.86 -3.70 16.87
N THR A 545 2.54 -3.53 16.76
CA THR A 545 1.93 -2.20 16.68
C THR A 545 2.01 -1.45 18.03
N MET A 546 2.11 -0.13 17.96
CA MET A 546 2.07 0.73 19.15
C MET A 546 0.63 0.96 19.63
N SER A 547 0.38 0.77 20.92
CA SER A 547 -0.94 0.92 21.56
C SER A 547 -1.02 2.03 22.63
N ASP A 548 0.09 2.71 22.95
CA ASP A 548 0.12 3.81 23.94
C ASP A 548 0.34 5.15 23.23
N GLU A 549 -0.64 6.03 23.31
CA GLU A 549 -0.65 7.34 22.65
C GLU A 549 0.51 8.23 23.10
N ARG A 550 0.92 8.18 24.38
CA ARG A 550 2.03 9.01 24.89
C ARG A 550 3.35 8.55 24.30
N LYS A 551 3.56 7.23 24.24
CA LYS A 551 4.75 6.65 23.61
C LYS A 551 4.79 6.98 22.12
N TYR A 552 3.65 6.84 21.45
CA TYR A 552 3.51 7.21 20.05
C TYR A 552 3.81 8.69 19.82
N LYS A 553 3.21 9.61 20.59
CA LYS A 553 3.47 11.06 20.51
C LYS A 553 4.94 11.39 20.76
N LEU A 554 5.58 10.73 21.74
CA LEU A 554 7.01 10.90 22.02
C LEU A 554 7.87 10.49 20.82
N LEU A 555 7.65 9.29 20.28
CA LEU A 555 8.38 8.79 19.12
C LEU A 555 8.14 9.68 17.89
N ARG A 556 6.88 10.06 17.66
CA ARG A 556 6.48 10.91 16.53
C ARG A 556 7.12 12.30 16.56
N GLN A 557 7.26 12.89 17.75
CA GLN A 557 7.96 14.17 17.95
C GLN A 557 9.47 14.06 17.69
N CYS A 558 10.06 12.87 17.85
CA CYS A 558 11.48 12.62 17.60
C CYS A 558 11.78 12.30 16.13
N ILE A 559 10.76 12.00 15.30
CA ILE A 559 10.93 11.82 13.86
C ILE A 559 10.98 13.21 13.20
N THR A 560 12.15 13.60 12.73
CA THR A 560 12.37 14.83 11.95
C THR A 560 12.65 14.44 10.49
N GLY A 561 11.71 14.75 9.60
CA GLY A 561 11.79 14.45 8.16
C GLY A 561 10.51 14.92 7.46
N GLY A 562 10.63 15.53 6.28
CA GLY A 562 9.48 15.94 5.46
C GLY A 562 8.96 14.80 4.57
N LEU A 563 8.01 15.11 3.68
CA LEU A 563 7.66 14.29 2.51
C LEU A 563 8.88 14.18 1.57
N ALA A 564 9.88 13.36 1.92
CA ALA A 564 11.13 13.25 1.19
C ALA A 564 11.09 12.02 0.27
N ALA A 565 10.86 12.21 -1.03
CA ALA A 565 11.02 11.14 -2.02
C ALA A 565 12.38 10.45 -1.80
N VAL A 566 12.36 9.21 -1.29
CA VAL A 566 13.56 8.42 -1.07
C VAL A 566 14.07 8.02 -2.45
N PHE A 567 15.15 8.65 -2.88
CA PHE A 567 16.01 8.09 -3.91
C PHE A 567 16.73 6.89 -3.29
N HIS A 568 16.52 5.70 -3.84
CA HIS A 568 17.30 4.52 -3.45
C HIS A 568 18.77 4.77 -3.82
N ILE A 569 19.58 5.18 -2.85
CA ILE A 569 21.03 5.20 -3.00
C ILE A 569 21.53 3.80 -2.62
N GLU A 570 22.10 3.10 -3.60
CA GLU A 570 22.80 1.84 -3.37
C GLU A 570 24.03 2.10 -2.50
N ASN A 571 23.95 1.68 -1.23
CA ASN A 571 25.10 1.67 -0.34
C ASN A 571 25.69 0.26 -0.36
N ILE A 572 26.96 0.13 -0.69
CA ILE A 572 27.72 -1.11 -0.72
C ILE A 572 28.88 -0.99 0.25
N ALA A 573 28.95 -1.94 1.20
CA ALA A 573 30.06 -2.01 2.14
C ALA A 573 31.40 -2.16 1.39
N GLY A 574 32.36 -1.30 1.73
CA GLY A 574 33.68 -1.22 1.12
C GLY A 574 33.74 -0.46 -0.21
N LYS A 575 32.62 0.05 -0.75
CA LYS A 575 32.61 0.79 -2.03
C LYS A 575 31.94 2.16 -1.95
N THR A 576 30.86 2.31 -1.19
CA THR A 576 30.14 3.60 -1.13
C THR A 576 30.81 4.55 -0.16
N HIS A 577 31.21 5.72 -0.65
CA HIS A 577 31.81 6.79 0.13
C HIS A 577 30.75 7.53 0.96
N ILE A 578 31.14 8.05 2.12
CA ILE A 578 30.24 8.80 3.01
C ILE A 578 30.11 10.23 2.49
N ASN A 579 28.89 10.66 2.22
CA ASN A 579 28.61 12.03 1.81
C ASN A 579 28.68 13.00 3.01
N GLU A 580 29.39 14.11 2.83
CA GLU A 580 29.54 15.19 3.79
C GLU A 580 28.96 16.50 3.25
N LEU A 581 28.21 17.21 4.11
CA LEU A 581 27.66 18.52 3.81
C LEU A 581 28.56 19.59 4.42
N THR A 582 29.19 20.41 3.59
CA THR A 582 29.98 21.58 4.01
C THR A 582 29.25 22.86 3.65
N TYR A 583 29.07 23.75 4.63
CA TYR A 583 28.51 25.08 4.38
C TYR A 583 29.61 26.03 3.92
N ASP A 584 29.49 26.53 2.70
CA ASP A 584 30.35 27.58 2.15
C ASP A 584 29.74 28.95 2.52
N GLU A 585 30.35 29.60 3.52
CA GLU A 585 29.93 30.92 4.00
C GLU A 585 30.08 32.01 2.92
N GLN A 586 31.02 31.87 1.98
CA GLN A 586 31.24 32.87 0.93
C GLN A 586 30.18 32.79 -0.16
N GLN A 587 29.74 31.57 -0.49
CA GLN A 587 28.69 31.33 -1.48
C GLN A 587 27.29 31.25 -0.88
N ASN A 588 27.18 31.22 0.45
CA ASN A 588 25.95 31.00 1.20
C ASN A 588 25.20 29.73 0.73
N LYS A 589 25.95 28.64 0.51
CA LYS A 589 25.42 27.37 -0.01
C LYS A 589 25.93 26.21 0.82
N VAL A 590 25.14 25.14 0.90
CA VAL A 590 25.58 23.85 1.41
C VAL A 590 26.04 23.00 0.23
N ILE A 591 27.30 22.59 0.26
CA ILE A 591 27.94 21.73 -0.74
C ILE A 591 27.90 20.29 -0.21
N SER A 592 27.35 19.38 -0.98
CA SER A 592 27.33 17.93 -0.72
C SER A 592 28.45 17.29 -1.53
N GLN A 593 29.37 16.60 -0.86
CA GLN A 593 30.50 15.94 -1.51
C GLN A 593 30.87 14.65 -0.78
N ASP A 594 31.33 13.66 -1.52
CA ASP A 594 31.79 12.40 -0.94
C ASP A 594 33.16 12.59 -0.28
N ASN A 595 33.32 12.07 0.94
CA ASN A 595 34.59 12.09 1.64
C ASN A 595 35.38 10.78 1.42
N GLU A 596 36.62 10.75 1.91
CA GLU A 596 37.53 9.61 1.73
C GLU A 596 37.09 8.34 2.49
N ASN A 597 36.14 8.46 3.41
CA ASN A 597 35.68 7.32 4.20
C ASN A 597 34.70 6.48 3.40
N VAL A 598 35.03 5.21 3.23
CA VAL A 598 34.12 4.20 2.69
C VAL A 598 33.26 3.58 3.78
N THR A 599 31.98 3.42 3.49
CA THR A 599 31.03 2.70 4.36
C THR A 599 31.52 1.28 4.55
N THR A 600 31.91 0.89 5.76
CA THR A 600 32.49 -0.46 6.01
C THR A 600 31.46 -1.50 6.43
N HIS A 601 30.35 -1.05 7.03
CA HIS A 601 29.26 -1.88 7.51
C HIS A 601 27.96 -1.12 7.26
N ILE A 602 26.94 -1.80 6.75
CA ILE A 602 25.61 -1.21 6.53
C ILE A 602 24.70 -1.76 7.61
N PHE A 603 24.31 -0.90 8.56
CA PHE A 603 23.29 -1.20 9.58
C PHE A 603 22.02 -0.42 9.26
N ALA A 604 21.45 -0.68 8.09
CA ALA A 604 20.16 -0.13 7.69
C ALA A 604 19.44 -1.13 6.79
N LEU A 605 18.52 -1.90 7.38
CA LEU A 605 17.39 -2.46 6.64
C LEU A 605 16.31 -1.38 6.71
N ASP A 606 16.31 -0.46 5.74
CA ASP A 606 15.30 0.60 5.59
C ASP A 606 13.92 -0.01 5.84
N GLY A 607 13.40 0.28 7.02
CA GLY A 607 12.26 -0.41 7.60
C GLY A 607 11.09 0.51 7.46
N ASN A 608 10.43 0.44 6.31
CA ASN A 608 9.47 1.43 5.86
C ASN A 608 10.11 2.81 5.79
N SER A 609 10.32 3.27 4.57
CA SER A 609 10.18 4.66 4.17
C SER A 609 9.86 5.57 5.37
N LEU A 610 10.88 6.31 5.82
CA LEU A 610 10.89 7.20 6.99
C LEU A 610 9.88 8.37 6.88
N TYR A 611 8.71 8.14 6.31
CA TYR A 611 7.68 9.13 6.10
C TYR A 611 6.88 9.32 7.38
N PRO A 612 6.73 10.58 7.82
CA PRO A 612 5.77 10.95 8.85
C PRO A 612 4.32 10.53 8.54
N SER A 613 3.97 10.31 7.27
CA SER A 613 2.66 9.85 6.80
C SER A 613 2.44 8.34 7.04
N SER A 614 3.50 7.52 6.97
CA SER A 614 3.47 6.07 7.27
C SER A 614 3.34 5.77 8.77
N TYR A 615 3.44 6.79 9.62
CA TYR A 615 3.34 6.71 11.09
C TYR A 615 2.33 7.73 11.61
N SER A 616 1.13 7.72 11.02
CA SER A 616 0.12 8.75 11.26
C SER A 616 -1.15 8.22 11.94
N SER A 617 -1.30 6.91 12.15
CA SER A 617 -2.55 6.26 12.56
C SER A 617 -3.76 6.61 11.67
N VAL A 618 -3.49 7.17 10.49
CA VAL A 618 -4.49 7.51 9.48
C VAL A 618 -5.05 6.25 8.88
N LYS A 619 -6.36 6.26 8.63
CA LYS A 619 -7.04 5.16 7.98
C LYS A 619 -6.56 5.02 6.53
N ASN A 620 -6.15 3.83 6.12
CA ASN A 620 -5.77 3.46 4.78
C ASN A 620 -6.39 2.10 4.47
N GLU A 621 -7.31 2.06 3.51
CA GLU A 621 -8.08 0.86 3.17
C GLU A 621 -7.18 -0.30 2.70
N ASN A 622 -5.98 0.00 2.19
CA ASN A 622 -5.02 -1.00 1.71
C ASN A 622 -4.25 -1.73 2.83
N ILE A 623 -4.55 -1.48 4.11
CA ILE A 623 -3.86 -2.09 5.25
C ILE A 623 -4.85 -2.82 6.19
N PRO A 624 -5.64 -3.79 5.69
CA PRO A 624 -6.69 -4.44 6.48
C PRO A 624 -6.17 -5.11 7.77
N TYR A 625 -4.93 -5.63 7.78
CA TYR A 625 -4.37 -6.36 8.93
C TYR A 625 -4.19 -5.54 10.21
N THR A 626 -4.27 -4.21 10.11
CA THR A 626 -4.20 -3.28 11.24
C THR A 626 -5.47 -2.44 11.36
N ASP A 627 -6.63 -3.02 11.01
CA ASP A 627 -7.92 -2.28 10.98
C ASP A 627 -7.82 -1.03 10.08
N HIS A 628 -7.18 -1.21 8.91
CA HIS A 628 -6.95 -0.17 7.91
C HIS A 628 -6.15 1.01 8.47
N ARG A 629 -5.12 0.82 9.29
CA ARG A 629 -4.38 1.96 9.89
C ARG A 629 -2.86 1.82 9.82
N MET A 630 -2.20 2.93 9.53
CA MET A 630 -0.73 2.98 9.48
C MET A 630 -0.13 3.09 10.89
N TYR A 631 0.58 2.05 11.33
CA TYR A 631 1.22 1.99 12.65
C TYR A 631 2.73 2.09 12.59
N MET A 632 3.30 2.70 13.64
CA MET A 632 4.72 2.59 13.93
C MET A 632 5.03 1.18 14.43
N ALA A 633 5.91 0.48 13.71
CA ALA A 633 6.41 -0.82 14.13
C ALA A 633 7.40 -0.62 15.29
N GLY A 634 7.12 -1.26 16.43
CA GLY A 634 8.00 -1.20 17.58
C GLY A 634 7.35 -1.75 18.84
N ARG A 635 8.15 -2.25 19.78
CA ARG A 635 7.67 -2.68 21.08
C ARG A 635 8.39 -1.90 22.17
N SER A 636 7.66 -1.06 22.88
CA SER A 636 8.18 -0.42 24.09
C SER A 636 8.18 -1.41 25.24
N ARG A 637 9.37 -1.76 25.73
CA ARG A 637 9.55 -2.54 26.97
C ARG A 637 9.25 -1.73 28.21
N PHE A 638 9.53 -0.42 28.17
CA PHE A 638 9.46 0.45 29.32
C PHE A 638 9.14 1.89 28.92
N TYR A 639 8.43 2.59 29.80
CA TYR A 639 8.18 4.04 29.72
C TYR A 639 8.18 4.64 31.12
N SER A 640 8.88 5.75 31.30
CA SER A 640 8.86 6.50 32.54
C SER A 640 9.07 7.98 32.27
N GLU A 641 8.40 8.79 33.06
CA GLU A 641 8.64 10.23 33.17
C GLU A 641 9.50 10.55 34.40
N LYS A 642 9.82 9.56 35.24
CA LYS A 642 10.54 9.75 36.49
C LYS A 642 12.04 9.85 36.22
N PRO A 643 12.71 11.00 36.51
CA PRO A 643 14.10 11.22 36.14
C PRO A 643 15.08 10.17 36.66
N TYR A 644 14.89 9.67 37.89
CA TYR A 644 15.77 8.66 38.48
C TYR A 644 15.67 7.29 37.79
N VAL A 645 14.49 6.94 37.25
CA VAL A 645 14.31 5.68 36.53
C VAL A 645 14.94 5.78 35.14
N ILE A 646 14.74 6.92 34.47
CA ILE A 646 15.37 7.22 33.18
C ILE A 646 16.89 7.16 33.31
N LYS A 647 17.46 7.81 34.34
CA LYS A 647 18.90 7.80 34.62
C LYS A 647 19.43 6.38 34.81
N ASN A 648 18.76 5.55 35.61
CA ASN A 648 19.15 4.15 35.80
C ASN A 648 19.12 3.34 34.49
N CYS A 649 18.13 3.56 33.61
CA CYS A 649 18.09 2.90 32.29
C CYS A 649 19.25 3.34 31.38
N ILE A 650 19.56 4.65 31.35
CA ILE A 650 20.70 5.20 30.60
C ILE A 650 22.02 4.61 31.12
N ASP A 651 22.19 4.58 32.43
CA ASP A 651 23.41 4.10 33.09
C ASP A 651 23.64 2.59 32.85
N GLN A 652 22.55 1.82 32.68
CA GLN A 652 22.64 0.38 32.39
C GLN A 652 23.04 0.07 30.94
N ARG A 653 22.86 0.98 29.97
CA ARG A 653 23.30 0.86 28.55
C ARG A 653 22.89 -0.43 27.81
N LYS A 654 21.85 -1.13 28.26
CA LYS A 654 21.45 -2.43 27.71
C LYS A 654 20.42 -2.34 26.58
N GLU A 655 19.76 -1.20 26.42
CA GLU A 655 18.61 -1.06 25.52
C GLU A 655 18.65 0.27 24.75
N ILE A 656 18.07 0.28 23.55
CA ILE A 656 17.79 1.50 22.79
C ILE A 656 16.70 2.28 23.53
N PHE A 657 16.93 3.56 23.83
CA PHE A 657 15.97 4.42 24.51
C PHE A 657 15.74 5.73 23.73
N VAL A 658 14.52 6.27 23.85
CA VAL A 658 14.15 7.59 23.31
C VAL A 658 13.75 8.47 24.49
N ALA A 659 14.40 9.64 24.62
CA ALA A 659 14.17 10.56 25.73
C ALA A 659 13.96 11.99 25.22
N LYS A 660 12.89 12.64 25.71
CA LYS A 660 12.69 14.08 25.54
C LYS A 660 13.34 14.81 26.71
N VAL A 661 14.49 15.43 26.47
CA VAL A 661 15.23 16.19 27.48
C VAL A 661 14.86 17.66 27.36
N LYS A 662 14.25 18.23 28.41
CA LYS A 662 14.07 19.69 28.53
C LYS A 662 15.18 20.23 29.44
N GLY A 663 16.13 20.97 28.86
CA GLY A 663 17.21 21.63 29.59
C GLY A 663 17.57 22.96 28.93
N HIS A 664 18.04 23.93 29.71
CA HIS A 664 18.72 25.11 29.19
C HIS A 664 20.20 24.75 29.03
N PHE A 665 20.68 24.66 27.79
CA PHE A 665 22.06 24.30 27.50
C PHE A 665 22.78 25.53 26.95
N LEU A 666 23.94 25.85 27.53
CA LEU A 666 24.84 26.84 26.95
C LEU A 666 25.37 26.30 25.63
N LYS A 667 25.39 27.14 24.59
CA LYS A 667 25.79 26.76 23.22
C LYS A 667 27.18 26.12 23.14
N SER A 668 28.05 26.40 24.12
CA SER A 668 29.39 25.83 24.28
C SER A 668 29.43 24.37 24.73
N GLU A 669 28.32 23.80 25.21
CA GLU A 669 28.27 22.45 25.79
C GLU A 669 27.67 21.39 24.85
N TYR A 670 27.17 21.81 23.68
CA TYR A 670 26.50 20.94 22.71
C TYR A 670 27.37 19.74 22.25
N SER A 671 28.67 19.96 22.07
CA SER A 671 29.60 18.93 21.59
C SER A 671 29.97 17.88 22.66
N ASN A 672 29.76 18.18 23.94
CA ASN A 672 30.13 17.30 25.06
C ASN A 672 29.01 16.34 25.49
N LEU A 673 27.76 16.61 25.09
CA LEU A 673 26.58 15.83 25.50
C LEU A 673 26.28 14.60 24.61
N LEU A 674 26.85 14.55 23.40
CA LEU A 674 26.75 13.41 22.47
C LEU A 674 27.93 12.44 22.66
N ALA A 675 28.18 11.99 23.89
CA ALA A 675 29.10 10.89 24.14
C ALA A 675 28.50 9.59 23.57
N LEU A 676 28.85 9.30 22.31
CA LEU A 676 28.54 8.03 21.63
C LEU A 676 29.11 6.83 22.42
N PRO A 677 28.55 5.61 22.23
CA PRO A 677 29.01 4.41 22.91
C PRO A 677 30.51 4.15 22.72
N GLN A 678 31.14 3.61 23.77
CA GLN A 678 32.59 3.35 23.87
C GLN A 678 33.15 2.43 22.78
N SER A 679 32.32 1.66 22.07
CA SER A 679 32.73 0.86 20.91
C SER A 679 33.22 1.71 19.73
N LEU A 680 32.73 2.96 19.58
CA LEU A 680 33.18 3.92 18.56
C LEU A 680 34.39 4.76 19.02
N GLU A 681 34.74 4.74 20.29
CA GLU A 681 35.86 5.52 20.84
C GLU A 681 37.23 4.94 20.43
N THR A 682 37.27 3.63 20.14
CA THR A 682 38.45 2.92 19.63
C THR A 682 38.94 3.45 18.28
N LEU A 683 38.07 4.10 17.49
CA LEU A 683 38.43 4.74 16.22
C LEU A 683 39.07 6.13 16.39
N ARG A 684 38.79 6.85 17.49
CA ARG A 684 39.43 8.16 17.77
C ARG A 684 40.85 8.06 18.31
N GLN A 685 41.21 6.95 18.97
CA GLN A 685 42.57 6.78 19.51
C GLN A 685 43.62 6.39 18.47
N LYS A 686 43.23 6.03 17.23
CA LYS A 686 44.19 5.70 16.16
C LYS A 686 44.64 6.88 15.29
N THR A 687 44.02 8.07 15.41
CA THR A 687 44.40 9.27 14.64
C THR A 687 45.14 10.34 15.44
N LYS A 688 45.45 10.12 16.74
CA LYS A 688 46.37 10.97 17.52
C LYS A 688 47.76 10.33 17.69
N LYS A 689 48.38 9.95 16.58
CA LYS A 689 49.85 9.82 16.45
C LYS A 689 50.30 10.31 15.08
N LYS A 690 50.40 11.63 14.95
CA LYS A 690 51.61 12.34 14.53
C LYS A 690 51.56 13.74 15.08
#